data_AF-A0A1H1TFT8-F1
#
_entry.id   AF-A0A1H1TFT8-F1
#
_cell.length_a   1.000
_cell.length_b   1.000
_cell.length_c   1.000
_cell.angle_alpha   90.00
_cell.angle_beta   90.00
_cell.angle_gamma   90.00
#
_symmetry.space_group_name_H-M   'P 1'
#
loop_
_entity.id
_entity.type
_entity.pdbx_description
1 polymer ?
#
loop_
_entity_poly.entity_id
_entity_poly.type
_entity_poly.pdbx_seq_one_letter_code
_entity_poly.pdbx_strand_id
1 'polypeptide(L)'
;MSLPRPLRHQSRLAQVSSTVALLVSSTLLASTLATAPAAAAPATPTSSVATAAASAARSATLTIGGATRSVAGTNVARKVGKLVVYSAPRSTTHKTKRGVDVVVQDGKVVSVKRHHGRRAGRTAVPAGGFVVSGLGSSAAWLRAHAKPGVAVTSTAATGGQVGTGGRVVATATPTVGAPVVVGNGTWKLSGINVPRGVDQVVAYTAPVTVTTTNMWGVELTVVGGKITSIVDRQVKQVTSGTRVPTGGYVLSAHGSAGDWLRARAKVGGTVGYQVTVPDVVTPTPTPTPTPTPTPTPTPTPTAPAVPAAGTRAAIGSSSYPVSGVNIDRGVDALVAYTSPLTQTPTNMWGVEVGVVGGRITSVIDRQVNNISAATPVPSGGYVLSGHGAAGEWLRAAAQVGGTVTSGSGSVSTPTPTPTPTPTPTPTPTPAPTTPSTGTSSTDPMPLPSKVQALYLMMWSNSGSPMLRNIPSDVNVVNLSFLQGDPPSLVGWGSQSEASFIADAKALRARGVRIVASVGGAGGHVNLANREAFVQGVMSLNAKLPLDGIDWDIEGSTPMAAADVVWISKRLKTLRGQDFAITLAPNGSNINEYLAIAVQLQANNALDMIGQQFYDAVVSKEAAMGRINQAVSMGIPQSKIAVGMMVGTADVYWTVAECVAAVTYIKAKYPNLRGGYLWEAGRAGTADWASTLSGLLKG
;
A
#
# COMPACT_ATOMS: atom_id res chain seq x y z
N MET A 1 -42.57 0.01 -76.07
CA MET A 1 -43.14 -0.74 -74.93
C MET A 1 -42.35 -0.35 -73.69
N SER A 2 -42.58 0.79 -73.03
CA SER A 2 -43.82 1.54 -72.74
C SER A 2 -44.57 1.00 -71.51
N LEU A 3 -44.45 1.77 -70.42
CA LEU A 3 -45.32 1.86 -69.24
C LEU A 3 -46.81 2.07 -69.65
N PRO A 4 -47.82 1.74 -68.80
CA PRO A 4 -48.07 2.53 -67.58
C PRO A 4 -48.75 1.84 -66.36
N ARG A 5 -48.90 2.65 -65.29
CA ARG A 5 -49.80 2.48 -64.13
C ARG A 5 -51.14 3.20 -64.38
N PRO A 6 -52.21 2.78 -63.72
CA PRO A 6 -53.00 3.67 -62.83
C PRO A 6 -52.86 3.21 -61.35
N LEU A 7 -53.05 3.98 -60.26
CA LEU A 7 -53.82 5.19 -59.90
C LEU A 7 -55.26 4.96 -59.34
N ARG A 8 -55.35 4.90 -57.99
CA ARG A 8 -56.39 5.52 -57.09
C ARG A 8 -57.87 5.07 -57.29
N HIS A 9 -58.88 5.43 -56.47
CA HIS A 9 -59.08 6.52 -55.48
C HIS A 9 -60.26 6.24 -54.50
N GLN A 10 -60.32 6.95 -53.35
CA GLN A 10 -61.49 7.07 -52.40
C GLN A 10 -61.87 5.77 -51.61
N SER A 11 -62.67 5.75 -50.52
CA SER A 11 -63.27 6.76 -49.59
C SER A 11 -63.53 6.07 -48.23
N ARG A 12 -63.08 6.60 -47.06
CA ARG A 12 -63.74 7.56 -46.11
C ARG A 12 -64.90 7.02 -45.23
N LEU A 13 -64.72 7.18 -43.90
CA LEU A 13 -65.72 7.30 -42.79
C LEU A 13 -66.52 6.00 -42.46
N ALA A 14 -66.69 5.54 -41.21
CA ALA A 14 -67.18 6.13 -39.93
C ALA A 14 -68.73 6.25 -39.89
N GLN A 15 -69.48 6.10 -38.78
CA GLN A 15 -69.18 6.14 -37.32
C GLN A 15 -70.36 5.50 -36.51
N VAL A 16 -70.34 5.58 -35.15
CA VAL A 16 -71.47 5.35 -34.18
C VAL A 16 -71.79 3.85 -33.91
N SER A 17 -71.85 3.26 -32.69
CA SER A 17 -72.32 3.61 -31.31
C SER A 17 -73.84 3.36 -31.08
N SER A 18 -74.39 3.03 -29.90
CA SER A 18 -73.84 2.87 -28.53
C SER A 18 -74.03 1.42 -27.97
N THR A 19 -74.70 1.03 -26.86
CA THR A 19 -75.55 1.68 -25.82
C THR A 19 -75.67 0.77 -24.56
N VAL A 20 -75.64 1.32 -23.33
CA VAL A 20 -76.20 0.84 -22.00
C VAL A 20 -75.96 -0.65 -21.58
N ALA A 21 -75.19 -1.00 -20.54
CA ALA A 21 -75.27 -0.77 -19.06
C ALA A 21 -76.27 -1.72 -18.33
N LEU A 22 -76.10 -2.17 -17.06
CA LEU A 22 -75.80 -1.45 -15.81
C LEU A 22 -75.08 -2.36 -14.75
N LEU A 23 -74.24 -1.75 -13.87
CA LEU A 23 -73.94 -1.96 -12.40
C LEU A 23 -74.28 -3.29 -11.64
N VAL A 24 -73.66 -3.70 -10.51
CA VAL A 24 -72.87 -3.05 -9.42
C VAL A 24 -71.75 -4.01 -8.86
N SER A 25 -70.69 -3.46 -8.24
CA SER A 25 -69.70 -3.98 -7.24
C SER A 25 -69.62 -5.48 -6.87
N SER A 26 -68.43 -6.06 -6.62
CA SER A 26 -67.55 -5.66 -5.49
C SER A 26 -66.06 -6.01 -5.65
N THR A 27 -65.23 -5.41 -4.80
CA THR A 27 -63.76 -5.35 -4.88
C THR A 27 -63.03 -6.52 -4.21
N LEU A 28 -61.93 -6.99 -4.84
CA LEU A 28 -60.58 -6.91 -4.27
C LEU A 28 -59.51 -7.07 -5.37
N LEU A 29 -58.36 -6.39 -5.26
CA LEU A 29 -57.23 -6.57 -6.18
C LEU A 29 -56.16 -7.49 -5.57
N ALA A 30 -55.70 -8.47 -6.33
CA ALA A 30 -54.47 -9.21 -6.09
C ALA A 30 -53.77 -9.47 -7.45
N SER A 31 -52.96 -8.53 -7.92
CA SER A 31 -52.37 -8.56 -9.26
C SER A 31 -51.05 -9.33 -9.29
N THR A 32 -51.09 -10.60 -9.69
CA THR A 32 -49.89 -11.37 -10.06
C THR A 32 -49.39 -10.92 -11.44
N LEU A 33 -48.19 -10.34 -11.52
CA LEU A 33 -47.47 -10.14 -12.78
C LEU A 33 -46.23 -11.05 -12.80
N ALA A 34 -46.09 -11.86 -13.85
CA ALA A 34 -44.90 -12.68 -14.07
C ALA A 34 -43.69 -11.80 -14.43
N THR A 35 -42.52 -12.13 -13.88
CA THR A 35 -41.26 -11.46 -14.17
C THR A 35 -40.70 -11.91 -15.52
N ALA A 36 -40.35 -10.93 -16.36
CA ALA A 36 -39.57 -11.18 -17.58
C ALA A 36 -38.13 -11.62 -17.24
N PRO A 37 -37.46 -12.41 -18.09
CA PRO A 37 -36.09 -12.88 -17.83
C PRO A 37 -35.10 -11.70 -17.80
N ALA A 38 -34.13 -11.77 -16.88
CA ALA A 38 -33.14 -10.72 -16.69
C ALA A 38 -32.21 -10.59 -17.91
N ALA A 39 -32.02 -9.36 -18.39
CA ALA A 39 -31.01 -9.06 -19.40
C ALA A 39 -29.60 -9.25 -18.80
N ALA A 40 -28.75 -9.98 -19.52
CA ALA A 40 -27.39 -10.28 -19.07
C ALA A 40 -26.56 -9.00 -18.83
N ALA A 41 -25.77 -9.00 -17.75
CA ALA A 41 -24.88 -7.89 -17.43
C ALA A 41 -23.80 -7.71 -18.52
N PRO A 42 -23.42 -6.47 -18.89
CA PRO A 42 -22.37 -6.23 -19.88
C PRO A 42 -21.02 -6.70 -19.33
N ALA A 43 -20.30 -7.49 -20.12
CA ALA A 43 -19.01 -8.06 -19.74
C ALA A 43 -17.98 -6.99 -19.37
N THR A 44 -17.16 -7.27 -18.36
CA THR A 44 -16.01 -6.44 -17.98
C THR A 44 -14.98 -6.42 -19.12
N PRO A 45 -14.51 -5.23 -19.55
CA PRO A 45 -13.51 -5.14 -20.62
C PRO A 45 -12.16 -5.71 -20.16
N THR A 46 -11.47 -6.39 -21.05
CA THR A 46 -10.14 -6.98 -20.78
C THR A 46 -9.10 -5.90 -20.48
N SER A 47 -8.09 -6.27 -19.69
CA SER A 47 -7.12 -5.34 -19.08
C SER A 47 -6.37 -4.43 -20.07
N SER A 48 -6.07 -4.93 -21.28
CA SER A 48 -5.42 -4.17 -22.35
C SER A 48 -6.27 -2.98 -22.85
N VAL A 49 -7.59 -3.11 -22.87
CA VAL A 49 -8.53 -2.12 -23.40
C VAL A 49 -8.58 -0.89 -22.49
N ALA A 50 -8.72 -1.11 -21.18
CA ALA A 50 -8.65 -0.03 -20.18
C ALA A 50 -7.31 0.73 -20.22
N THR A 51 -6.21 0.02 -20.51
CA THR A 51 -4.87 0.63 -20.65
C THR A 51 -4.81 1.59 -21.85
N ALA A 52 -5.43 1.25 -22.99
CA ALA A 52 -5.46 2.12 -24.17
C ALA A 52 -6.20 3.43 -23.90
N ALA A 53 -7.36 3.38 -23.22
CA ALA A 53 -8.09 4.57 -22.83
C ALA A 53 -7.33 5.43 -21.80
N ALA A 54 -6.66 4.80 -20.81
CA ALA A 54 -5.83 5.51 -19.84
C ALA A 54 -4.61 6.20 -20.47
N SER A 55 -3.98 5.59 -21.48
CA SER A 55 -2.87 6.18 -22.22
C SER A 55 -3.32 7.35 -23.11
N ALA A 56 -4.40 7.18 -23.90
CA ALA A 56 -4.94 8.25 -24.73
C ALA A 56 -5.40 9.47 -23.89
N ALA A 57 -5.97 9.23 -22.70
CA ALA A 57 -6.33 10.25 -21.72
C ALA A 57 -5.14 11.06 -21.17
N ARG A 58 -3.91 10.57 -21.32
CA ARG A 58 -2.66 11.19 -20.81
C ARG A 58 -1.72 11.68 -21.93
N SER A 59 -2.13 11.56 -23.20
CA SER A 59 -1.24 11.76 -24.35
C SER A 59 -1.17 13.20 -24.84
N ALA A 60 0.03 13.67 -25.21
CA ALA A 60 0.26 14.99 -25.78
C ALA A 60 -0.18 15.09 -27.26
N THR A 61 -0.10 13.98 -28.00
CA THR A 61 -0.57 13.85 -29.40
C THR A 61 -1.35 12.56 -29.60
N LEU A 62 -2.23 12.57 -30.59
CA LEU A 62 -2.88 11.38 -31.14
C LEU A 62 -2.57 11.26 -32.62
N THR A 63 -2.28 10.05 -33.05
CA THR A 63 -2.08 9.68 -34.45
C THR A 63 -3.28 8.85 -34.90
N ILE A 64 -3.96 9.29 -35.97
CA ILE A 64 -5.12 8.60 -36.54
C ILE A 64 -4.89 8.52 -38.04
N GLY A 65 -4.93 7.32 -38.61
CA GLY A 65 -4.74 7.13 -40.07
C GLY A 65 -3.41 7.68 -40.60
N GLY A 66 -2.34 7.53 -39.81
CA GLY A 66 -1.00 8.04 -40.13
C GLY A 66 -0.76 9.53 -39.85
N ALA A 67 -1.81 10.34 -39.70
CA ALA A 67 -1.68 11.77 -39.38
C ALA A 67 -1.69 12.02 -37.86
N THR A 68 -0.83 12.92 -37.39
CA THR A 68 -0.66 13.25 -35.96
C THR A 68 -1.22 14.63 -35.61
N ARG A 69 -1.85 14.77 -34.43
CA ARG A 69 -2.27 16.07 -33.90
C ARG A 69 -2.25 16.16 -32.37
N SER A 70 -1.89 17.32 -31.84
CA SER A 70 -1.84 17.59 -30.40
C SER A 70 -3.21 17.56 -29.73
N VAL A 71 -3.27 16.91 -28.56
CA VAL A 71 -4.41 16.94 -27.63
C VAL A 71 -4.25 18.13 -26.69
N ALA A 72 -5.33 18.89 -26.48
CA ALA A 72 -5.34 20.11 -25.65
C ALA A 72 -5.90 19.89 -24.24
N GLY A 73 -6.24 18.65 -23.89
CA GLY A 73 -6.73 18.24 -22.57
C GLY A 73 -7.73 17.09 -22.64
N THR A 74 -8.02 16.52 -21.47
CA THR A 74 -8.91 15.37 -21.29
C THR A 74 -10.06 15.74 -20.36
N ASN A 75 -11.29 15.34 -20.71
CA ASN A 75 -12.55 15.65 -20.04
C ASN A 75 -12.92 17.15 -19.89
N VAL A 76 -12.08 18.07 -20.37
CA VAL A 76 -12.26 19.53 -20.38
C VAL A 76 -13.35 20.03 -21.33
N ALA A 77 -13.67 21.33 -21.25
CA ALA A 77 -14.53 22.02 -22.22
C ALA A 77 -13.89 22.05 -23.63
N ARG A 78 -14.71 21.93 -24.68
CA ARG A 78 -14.26 22.01 -26.07
C ARG A 78 -13.84 23.45 -26.42
N LYS A 79 -12.72 23.63 -27.14
CA LYS A 79 -12.30 24.92 -27.73
C LYS A 79 -12.11 24.77 -29.24
N VAL A 80 -12.37 25.83 -30.01
CA VAL A 80 -12.25 25.83 -31.49
C VAL A 80 -10.80 25.58 -31.90
N GLY A 81 -10.58 24.74 -32.92
CA GLY A 81 -9.25 24.39 -33.43
C GLY A 81 -8.45 23.42 -32.56
N LYS A 82 -8.94 23.08 -31.36
CA LYS A 82 -8.30 22.16 -30.41
C LYS A 82 -8.98 20.78 -30.43
N LEU A 83 -8.20 19.77 -30.04
CA LEU A 83 -8.61 18.37 -29.92
C LEU A 83 -8.72 18.01 -28.43
N VAL A 84 -9.78 17.33 -28.01
CA VAL A 84 -10.07 16.98 -26.61
C VAL A 84 -10.47 15.51 -26.52
N VAL A 85 -9.94 14.78 -25.55
CA VAL A 85 -10.32 13.39 -25.25
C VAL A 85 -11.40 13.36 -24.16
N TYR A 86 -12.39 12.49 -24.29
CA TYR A 86 -13.38 12.19 -23.26
C TYR A 86 -13.30 10.71 -22.88
N SER A 87 -13.18 10.41 -21.58
CA SER A 87 -12.96 9.07 -21.03
C SER A 87 -13.64 8.92 -19.66
N ALA A 88 -13.70 7.71 -19.13
CA ALA A 88 -14.06 7.46 -17.72
C ALA A 88 -13.30 8.42 -16.77
N PRO A 89 -13.93 8.90 -15.68
CA PRO A 89 -15.29 8.56 -15.19
C PRO A 89 -16.44 9.24 -15.97
N ARG A 90 -16.17 9.99 -17.03
CA ARG A 90 -17.19 10.75 -17.77
C ARG A 90 -17.94 9.87 -18.79
N SER A 91 -19.25 9.72 -18.61
CA SER A 91 -20.11 8.88 -19.48
C SER A 91 -20.52 9.50 -20.83
N THR A 92 -20.43 10.83 -21.00
CA THR A 92 -20.80 11.50 -22.26
C THR A 92 -19.94 12.73 -22.57
N THR A 93 -19.70 13.00 -23.86
CA THR A 93 -19.02 14.22 -24.32
C THR A 93 -19.81 15.49 -23.97
N HIS A 94 -19.13 16.63 -23.87
CA HIS A 94 -19.82 17.93 -23.75
C HIS A 94 -20.72 18.19 -24.97
N LYS A 95 -21.94 18.68 -24.74
CA LYS A 95 -22.93 18.98 -25.79
C LYS A 95 -22.36 19.98 -26.82
N THR A 96 -22.64 19.79 -28.11
CA THR A 96 -22.33 20.79 -29.16
C THR A 96 -23.35 20.78 -30.32
N LYS A 97 -23.56 21.93 -30.97
CA LYS A 97 -24.35 22.05 -32.21
C LYS A 97 -23.54 21.77 -33.48
N ARG A 98 -22.21 21.93 -33.40
CA ARG A 98 -21.24 21.77 -34.50
C ARG A 98 -19.99 21.05 -34.01
N GLY A 99 -19.45 20.11 -34.77
CA GLY A 99 -18.21 19.41 -34.41
C GLY A 99 -18.14 17.98 -34.91
N VAL A 100 -17.12 17.24 -34.46
CA VAL A 100 -16.98 15.80 -34.71
C VAL A 100 -16.54 15.11 -33.42
N ASP A 101 -17.21 14.01 -33.10
CA ASP A 101 -16.83 13.06 -32.06
C ASP A 101 -16.45 11.72 -32.72
N VAL A 102 -15.29 11.18 -32.38
CA VAL A 102 -14.76 9.91 -32.88
C VAL A 102 -14.69 8.95 -31.70
N VAL A 103 -15.52 7.91 -31.70
CA VAL A 103 -15.51 6.86 -30.68
C VAL A 103 -14.36 5.90 -30.98
N VAL A 104 -13.53 5.63 -29.98
CA VAL A 104 -12.35 4.76 -30.06
C VAL A 104 -12.46 3.66 -29.01
N GLN A 105 -12.27 2.43 -29.44
CA GLN A 105 -12.22 1.23 -28.60
C GLN A 105 -11.14 0.31 -29.18
N ASP A 106 -10.46 -0.47 -28.36
CA ASP A 106 -9.51 -1.51 -28.82
C ASP A 106 -8.41 -0.97 -29.77
N GLY A 107 -8.00 0.29 -29.54
CA GLY A 107 -7.02 1.01 -30.36
C GLY A 107 -7.50 1.43 -31.77
N LYS A 108 -8.80 1.34 -32.07
CA LYS A 108 -9.37 1.63 -33.40
C LYS A 108 -10.58 2.56 -33.33
N VAL A 109 -10.79 3.34 -34.39
CA VAL A 109 -12.02 4.13 -34.57
C VAL A 109 -13.21 3.18 -34.79
N VAL A 110 -14.19 3.25 -33.89
CA VAL A 110 -15.45 2.47 -33.99
C VAL A 110 -16.51 3.27 -34.76
N SER A 111 -16.67 4.56 -34.45
CA SER A 111 -17.66 5.41 -35.14
C SER A 111 -17.28 6.89 -35.16
N VAL A 112 -17.83 7.64 -36.12
CA VAL A 112 -17.50 9.05 -36.38
C VAL A 112 -18.78 9.88 -36.45
N LYS A 113 -19.20 10.44 -35.31
CA LYS A 113 -20.42 11.23 -35.20
C LYS A 113 -20.16 12.69 -35.57
N ARG A 114 -20.73 13.12 -36.70
CA ARG A 114 -20.74 14.53 -37.13
C ARG A 114 -21.89 15.27 -36.44
N HIS A 115 -21.59 16.32 -35.68
CA HIS A 115 -22.60 17.22 -35.12
C HIS A 115 -22.80 18.39 -36.08
N HIS A 116 -24.00 18.51 -36.65
CA HIS A 116 -24.38 19.63 -37.53
C HIS A 116 -25.90 19.86 -37.52
N GLY A 117 -26.42 20.64 -36.56
CA GLY A 117 -27.86 20.87 -36.46
C GLY A 117 -28.26 22.03 -35.54
N ARG A 118 -29.56 22.38 -35.55
CA ARG A 118 -30.12 23.48 -34.72
C ARG A 118 -30.08 23.17 -33.21
N ARG A 119 -30.20 21.89 -32.82
CA ARG A 119 -30.13 21.37 -31.44
C ARG A 119 -28.73 20.81 -31.12
N ALA A 120 -28.30 20.88 -29.85
CA ALA A 120 -26.97 20.46 -29.43
C ALA A 120 -26.92 18.98 -29.01
N GLY A 121 -26.12 18.17 -29.70
CA GLY A 121 -25.94 16.74 -29.46
C GLY A 121 -24.75 16.41 -28.56
N ARG A 122 -24.73 15.19 -28.02
CA ARG A 122 -23.59 14.57 -27.32
C ARG A 122 -23.34 13.14 -27.82
N THR A 123 -22.24 12.54 -27.39
CA THR A 123 -21.85 11.16 -27.71
C THR A 123 -21.56 10.43 -26.41
N ALA A 124 -21.96 9.16 -26.32
CA ALA A 124 -21.60 8.31 -25.18
C ALA A 124 -20.10 7.98 -25.22
N VAL A 125 -19.48 7.88 -24.05
CA VAL A 125 -18.15 7.29 -23.90
C VAL A 125 -18.35 5.80 -23.67
N PRO A 126 -17.79 4.90 -24.51
CA PRO A 126 -17.96 3.46 -24.34
C PRO A 126 -17.22 2.95 -23.10
N ALA A 127 -17.70 1.87 -22.49
CA ALA A 127 -16.95 1.16 -21.46
C ALA A 127 -15.59 0.68 -22.03
N GLY A 128 -14.52 0.85 -21.26
CA GLY A 128 -13.15 0.53 -21.70
C GLY A 128 -12.53 1.47 -22.76
N GLY A 129 -13.32 2.24 -23.51
CA GLY A 129 -12.83 3.11 -24.59
C GLY A 129 -12.86 4.62 -24.27
N PHE A 130 -12.74 5.44 -25.32
CA PHE A 130 -12.72 6.90 -25.23
C PHE A 130 -13.33 7.57 -26.46
N VAL A 131 -13.54 8.89 -26.40
CA VAL A 131 -14.07 9.69 -27.52
C VAL A 131 -13.17 10.89 -27.80
N VAL A 132 -12.63 10.96 -29.01
CA VAL A 132 -11.81 12.09 -29.48
C VAL A 132 -12.74 13.13 -30.12
N SER A 133 -12.71 14.37 -29.61
CA SER A 133 -13.61 15.46 -29.98
C SER A 133 -12.85 16.62 -30.61
N GLY A 134 -13.34 17.14 -31.74
CA GLY A 134 -12.76 18.30 -32.42
C GLY A 134 -13.80 19.35 -32.85
N LEU A 135 -13.41 20.64 -32.76
CA LEU A 135 -14.16 21.80 -33.26
C LEU A 135 -13.32 22.59 -34.28
N GLY A 136 -13.96 23.25 -35.26
CA GLY A 136 -13.25 24.03 -36.29
C GLY A 136 -12.27 23.16 -37.09
N SER A 137 -10.99 23.55 -37.16
CA SER A 137 -9.94 22.73 -37.79
C SER A 137 -9.71 21.38 -37.06
N SER A 138 -10.06 21.28 -35.77
CA SER A 138 -10.33 20.02 -35.03
C SER A 138 -11.25 19.07 -35.81
N ALA A 139 -12.44 19.58 -36.14
CA ALA A 139 -13.49 18.81 -36.81
C ALA A 139 -13.13 18.49 -38.27
N ALA A 140 -12.43 19.38 -38.98
CA ALA A 140 -11.97 19.14 -40.34
C ALA A 140 -10.93 18.00 -40.39
N TRP A 141 -9.91 18.07 -39.52
CA TRP A 141 -8.86 17.06 -39.44
C TRP A 141 -9.39 15.68 -39.04
N LEU A 142 -10.34 15.61 -38.09
CA LEU A 142 -11.00 14.33 -37.76
C LEU A 142 -11.79 13.75 -38.94
N ARG A 143 -12.44 14.57 -39.79
CA ARG A 143 -13.18 14.07 -40.97
C ARG A 143 -12.28 13.48 -42.05
N ALA A 144 -11.03 13.93 -42.16
CA ALA A 144 -10.09 13.43 -43.16
C ALA A 144 -9.48 12.09 -42.74
N HIS A 145 -9.08 11.97 -41.46
CA HIS A 145 -8.23 10.86 -41.01
C HIS A 145 -8.96 9.80 -40.17
N ALA A 146 -10.01 10.16 -39.43
CA ALA A 146 -10.80 9.18 -38.68
C ALA A 146 -11.90 8.57 -39.56
N LYS A 147 -11.74 7.30 -39.91
CA LYS A 147 -12.74 6.43 -40.55
C LYS A 147 -12.88 5.16 -39.70
N PRO A 148 -14.03 4.47 -39.67
CA PRO A 148 -14.17 3.19 -38.95
C PRO A 148 -13.07 2.18 -39.31
N GLY A 149 -12.59 1.43 -38.32
CA GLY A 149 -11.49 0.47 -38.45
C GLY A 149 -10.08 1.06 -38.41
N VAL A 150 -9.91 2.37 -38.63
CA VAL A 150 -8.59 3.04 -38.61
C VAL A 150 -7.97 3.00 -37.21
N ALA A 151 -6.69 2.62 -37.15
CA ALA A 151 -5.92 2.60 -35.91
C ALA A 151 -5.72 4.01 -35.32
N VAL A 152 -5.77 4.09 -34.00
CA VAL A 152 -5.53 5.27 -33.18
C VAL A 152 -4.37 4.96 -32.24
N THR A 153 -3.22 5.57 -32.50
CA THR A 153 -2.02 5.43 -31.66
C THR A 153 -1.69 6.76 -30.98
N SER A 154 -0.83 6.71 -29.97
CA SER A 154 -0.47 7.87 -29.15
C SER A 154 1.03 7.85 -28.85
N THR A 155 1.71 8.98 -29.04
CA THR A 155 3.17 9.05 -28.92
C THR A 155 3.57 10.06 -27.85
N ALA A 156 4.35 9.63 -26.86
CA ALA A 156 5.08 10.54 -25.98
C ALA A 156 6.32 11.08 -26.73
N ALA A 157 6.58 12.39 -26.64
CA ALA A 157 7.64 13.03 -27.42
C ALA A 157 9.04 12.49 -27.07
N THR A 158 9.86 12.26 -28.10
CA THR A 158 11.21 11.67 -28.01
C THR A 158 12.15 12.37 -29.00
N GLY A 159 13.47 12.33 -28.77
CA GLY A 159 14.45 12.81 -29.75
C GLY A 159 15.91 12.62 -29.32
N GLY A 160 16.79 12.41 -30.30
CA GLY A 160 18.25 12.30 -30.14
C GLY A 160 18.77 10.85 -29.98
N GLN A 161 19.81 10.49 -30.74
CA GLN A 161 20.41 9.16 -30.77
C GLN A 161 21.94 9.24 -30.94
N VAL A 162 22.66 8.68 -29.95
CA VAL A 162 24.00 8.06 -29.99
C VAL A 162 23.99 7.07 -28.80
N GLY A 163 24.52 5.84 -28.87
CA GLY A 163 25.14 5.13 -29.99
C GLY A 163 25.19 3.61 -29.71
N THR A 164 26.36 2.99 -29.84
CA THR A 164 26.58 1.54 -29.66
C THR A 164 26.67 1.11 -28.19
N GLY A 165 25.87 0.11 -27.78
CA GLY A 165 26.02 -0.57 -26.47
C GLY A 165 24.70 -0.88 -25.75
N GLY A 166 23.83 -1.68 -26.37
CA GLY A 166 22.46 -1.91 -25.89
C GLY A 166 21.52 -0.75 -26.22
N ARG A 167 20.22 -1.03 -26.41
CA ARG A 167 19.26 -0.03 -26.90
C ARG A 167 18.78 0.92 -25.80
N VAL A 168 19.63 1.87 -25.44
CA VAL A 168 19.28 3.00 -24.56
C VAL A 168 18.26 3.91 -25.24
N VAL A 169 17.04 3.98 -24.71
CA VAL A 169 16.01 4.93 -25.17
C VAL A 169 15.94 6.12 -24.21
N ALA A 170 16.34 7.31 -24.68
CA ALA A 170 16.25 8.54 -23.92
C ALA A 170 14.80 9.06 -23.84
N THR A 171 14.08 8.71 -22.76
CA THR A 171 12.74 9.25 -22.49
C THR A 171 12.82 10.65 -21.87
N ALA A 172 11.87 11.53 -22.20
CA ALA A 172 11.78 12.87 -21.61
C ALA A 172 11.12 12.90 -20.22
N THR A 173 10.56 11.77 -19.76
CA THR A 173 9.86 11.63 -18.47
C THR A 173 10.78 10.98 -17.43
N PRO A 174 10.84 11.50 -16.19
CA PRO A 174 11.60 10.88 -15.11
C PRO A 174 11.11 9.47 -14.77
N THR A 175 12.04 8.55 -14.59
CA THR A 175 11.80 7.14 -14.24
C THR A 175 12.70 6.75 -13.07
N VAL A 176 12.13 6.28 -11.95
CA VAL A 176 12.90 5.93 -10.74
C VAL A 176 13.91 4.84 -11.04
N GLY A 177 15.16 4.99 -10.55
CA GLY A 177 16.23 4.02 -10.75
C GLY A 177 16.93 4.10 -12.12
N ALA A 178 16.33 4.75 -13.12
CA ALA A 178 16.99 5.00 -14.41
C ALA A 178 18.15 6.00 -14.24
N PRO A 179 19.30 5.79 -14.93
CA PRO A 179 20.33 6.81 -15.05
C PRO A 179 19.78 8.06 -15.76
N VAL A 180 19.77 9.20 -15.07
CA VAL A 180 19.58 10.52 -15.66
C VAL A 180 20.80 10.86 -16.50
N VAL A 181 20.59 11.42 -17.69
CA VAL A 181 21.65 11.92 -18.58
C VAL A 181 21.59 13.45 -18.60
N VAL A 182 22.70 14.12 -18.26
CA VAL A 182 22.84 15.58 -18.34
C VAL A 182 24.20 15.90 -18.97
N GLY A 183 24.17 16.53 -20.16
CA GLY A 183 25.38 16.70 -20.97
C GLY A 183 25.96 15.35 -21.38
N ASN A 184 27.23 15.11 -21.07
CA ASN A 184 27.93 13.83 -21.28
C ASN A 184 27.95 12.92 -20.03
N GLY A 185 27.38 13.36 -18.91
CA GLY A 185 27.41 12.61 -17.65
C GLY A 185 26.10 11.89 -17.37
N THR A 186 26.18 10.77 -16.64
CA THR A 186 25.03 10.07 -16.07
C THR A 186 25.05 10.12 -14.54
N TRP A 187 23.88 10.02 -13.91
CA TRP A 187 23.70 9.81 -12.46
C TRP A 187 22.40 9.08 -12.19
N LYS A 188 22.33 8.21 -11.19
CA LYS A 188 21.11 7.42 -10.90
C LYS A 188 19.98 8.32 -10.36
N LEU A 189 18.77 8.27 -10.95
CA LEU A 189 17.62 8.96 -10.36
C LEU A 189 17.23 8.28 -9.04
N SER A 190 17.45 8.98 -7.93
CA SER A 190 17.22 8.51 -6.57
C SER A 190 15.72 8.42 -6.25
N GLY A 191 14.89 9.26 -6.87
CA GLY A 191 13.44 9.21 -6.70
C GLY A 191 12.65 10.26 -7.49
N ILE A 192 11.33 10.22 -7.34
CA ILE A 192 10.38 11.20 -7.90
C ILE A 192 9.46 11.65 -6.77
N ASN A 193 9.26 12.96 -6.60
CA ASN A 193 8.40 13.56 -5.56
C ASN A 193 8.69 13.13 -4.10
N VAL A 194 9.92 12.70 -3.82
CA VAL A 194 10.42 12.38 -2.47
C VAL A 194 11.26 13.52 -1.90
N PRO A 195 11.55 13.58 -0.58
CA PRO A 195 12.60 14.44 -0.06
C PRO A 195 13.96 14.13 -0.71
N ARG A 196 14.74 15.17 -1.02
CA ARG A 196 16.10 15.07 -1.59
C ARG A 196 17.14 15.04 -0.48
N GLY A 197 17.75 13.88 -0.25
CA GLY A 197 18.90 13.73 0.65
C GLY A 197 20.22 14.22 0.04
N VAL A 198 21.31 14.06 0.79
CA VAL A 198 22.69 14.30 0.34
C VAL A 198 23.03 13.33 -0.81
N ASP A 199 23.77 13.81 -1.81
CA ASP A 199 24.25 13.06 -2.98
C ASP A 199 23.16 12.37 -3.85
N GLN A 200 21.92 12.78 -3.67
CA GLN A 200 20.77 12.30 -4.43
C GLN A 200 20.39 13.24 -5.58
N VAL A 201 19.82 12.66 -6.64
CA VAL A 201 19.13 13.37 -7.72
C VAL A 201 17.65 12.97 -7.68
N VAL A 202 16.76 13.94 -7.47
CA VAL A 202 15.31 13.73 -7.37
C VAL A 202 14.58 14.58 -8.41
N ALA A 203 13.54 14.03 -9.05
CA ALA A 203 12.69 14.78 -9.96
C ALA A 203 11.34 15.15 -9.30
N TYR A 204 10.98 16.44 -9.33
CA TYR A 204 9.69 16.94 -8.86
C TYR A 204 8.74 17.18 -10.03
N THR A 205 7.63 16.46 -10.04
CA THR A 205 6.60 16.42 -11.08
C THR A 205 5.22 16.76 -10.50
N ALA A 206 4.27 17.17 -11.34
CA ALA A 206 2.88 17.33 -10.90
C ALA A 206 2.38 16.03 -10.22
N PRO A 207 1.67 16.10 -9.05
CA PRO A 207 0.99 17.26 -8.52
C PRO A 207 1.82 18.25 -7.70
N VAL A 208 3.13 18.01 -7.48
CA VAL A 208 4.00 19.00 -6.83
C VAL A 208 4.02 20.28 -7.67
N THR A 209 3.75 21.43 -7.06
CA THR A 209 3.68 22.74 -7.72
C THR A 209 4.93 23.59 -7.47
N VAL A 210 5.61 23.38 -6.36
CA VAL A 210 6.85 24.03 -5.92
C VAL A 210 7.69 22.98 -5.17
N THR A 211 9.00 22.94 -5.36
CA THR A 211 9.89 22.02 -4.63
C THR A 211 9.97 22.37 -3.14
N THR A 212 10.10 21.36 -2.28
CA THR A 212 10.24 21.52 -0.81
C THR A 212 11.67 21.25 -0.32
N THR A 213 12.66 21.44 -1.20
CA THR A 213 14.07 21.18 -0.92
C THR A 213 14.73 22.31 -0.12
N ASN A 214 15.77 21.95 0.64
CA ASN A 214 16.64 22.89 1.34
C ASN A 214 17.52 23.71 0.35
N MET A 215 18.14 24.78 0.84
CA MET A 215 19.00 25.66 0.03
C MET A 215 20.24 24.95 -0.55
N TRP A 216 20.71 23.85 0.04
CA TRP A 216 22.03 23.25 -0.19
C TRP A 216 22.15 22.42 -1.50
N GLY A 217 21.62 22.91 -2.62
CA GLY A 217 21.73 22.22 -3.89
C GLY A 217 21.18 22.98 -5.11
N VAL A 218 21.25 22.31 -6.26
CA VAL A 218 20.90 22.85 -7.59
C VAL A 218 19.56 22.29 -8.05
N GLU A 219 18.74 23.15 -8.67
CA GLU A 219 17.46 22.78 -9.26
C GLU A 219 17.38 23.23 -10.73
N LEU A 220 17.06 22.28 -11.63
CA LEU A 220 16.89 22.51 -13.07
C LEU A 220 15.40 22.45 -13.41
N THR A 221 14.84 23.53 -13.94
CA THR A 221 13.51 23.47 -14.54
C THR A 221 13.64 22.80 -15.92
N VAL A 222 12.94 21.68 -16.14
CA VAL A 222 13.00 20.92 -17.40
C VAL A 222 11.62 20.88 -18.05
N VAL A 223 11.54 21.28 -19.33
CA VAL A 223 10.32 21.24 -20.14
C VAL A 223 10.65 20.60 -21.49
N GLY A 224 9.88 19.58 -21.89
CA GLY A 224 10.11 18.87 -23.16
C GLY A 224 11.50 18.24 -23.30
N GLY A 225 12.13 17.85 -22.18
CA GLY A 225 13.50 17.32 -22.16
C GLY A 225 14.61 18.37 -22.24
N LYS A 226 14.30 19.68 -22.23
CA LYS A 226 15.29 20.77 -22.19
C LYS A 226 15.27 21.55 -20.88
N ILE A 227 16.45 21.94 -20.40
CA ILE A 227 16.67 22.80 -19.24
C ILE A 227 16.25 24.23 -19.63
N THR A 228 15.21 24.75 -19.00
CA THR A 228 14.70 26.13 -19.22
C THR A 228 15.11 27.11 -18.14
N SER A 229 15.53 26.63 -16.95
CA SER A 229 16.09 27.46 -15.88
C SER A 229 17.06 26.64 -15.02
N ILE A 230 18.01 27.32 -14.38
CA ILE A 230 18.94 26.75 -13.39
C ILE A 230 18.93 27.65 -12.14
N VAL A 231 18.52 27.06 -11.03
CA VAL A 231 18.53 27.67 -9.70
C VAL A 231 19.51 26.89 -8.84
N ASP A 232 20.78 27.31 -8.83
CA ASP A 232 21.66 26.96 -7.72
C ASP A 232 21.18 27.73 -6.49
N ARG A 233 20.59 27.02 -5.52
CA ARG A 233 20.00 27.62 -4.32
C ARG A 233 21.04 27.83 -3.21
N GLN A 234 22.20 27.18 -3.32
CA GLN A 234 23.31 27.26 -2.37
C GLN A 234 24.10 28.55 -2.63
N VAL A 235 24.44 28.81 -3.90
CA VAL A 235 25.14 30.03 -4.34
C VAL A 235 24.22 31.24 -4.27
N LYS A 236 22.93 31.10 -4.61
CA LYS A 236 21.96 32.22 -4.59
C LYS A 236 21.24 32.41 -3.24
N GLN A 237 21.52 31.57 -2.23
CA GLN A 237 20.89 31.60 -0.90
C GLN A 237 19.34 31.60 -0.91
N VAL A 238 18.72 30.98 -1.92
CA VAL A 238 17.25 31.04 -2.10
C VAL A 238 16.55 29.97 -1.26
N THR A 239 15.90 30.41 -0.18
CA THR A 239 15.08 29.56 0.71
C THR A 239 13.75 29.13 0.09
N SER A 240 13.21 29.89 -0.85
CA SER A 240 12.01 29.53 -1.63
C SER A 240 12.26 28.40 -2.63
N GLY A 241 11.31 27.48 -2.76
CA GLY A 241 11.39 26.37 -3.73
C GLY A 241 11.21 26.78 -5.19
N THR A 242 11.73 25.95 -6.10
CA THR A 242 11.56 26.13 -7.55
C THR A 242 10.17 25.69 -7.99
N ARG A 243 9.46 26.53 -8.75
CA ARG A 243 8.13 26.20 -9.27
C ARG A 243 8.21 25.08 -10.32
N VAL A 244 7.42 24.03 -10.13
CA VAL A 244 7.28 22.95 -11.11
C VAL A 244 6.52 23.46 -12.35
N PRO A 245 7.04 23.24 -13.57
CA PRO A 245 6.45 23.76 -14.79
C PRO A 245 5.32 22.86 -15.30
N THR A 246 4.24 23.47 -15.82
CA THR A 246 3.14 22.74 -16.45
C THR A 246 3.64 21.98 -17.68
N GLY A 247 3.57 20.65 -17.67
CA GLY A 247 4.09 19.81 -18.76
C GLY A 247 5.59 19.54 -18.68
N GLY A 248 6.22 19.76 -17.53
CA GLY A 248 7.62 19.43 -17.27
C GLY A 248 7.85 19.01 -15.82
N TYR A 249 9.08 19.18 -15.33
CA TYR A 249 9.50 18.80 -13.98
C TYR A 249 10.66 19.68 -13.50
N VAL A 250 11.04 19.55 -12.22
CA VAL A 250 12.28 20.12 -11.68
C VAL A 250 13.22 18.99 -11.30
N LEU A 251 14.42 18.92 -11.88
CA LEU A 251 15.47 17.98 -11.44
C LEU A 251 16.30 18.66 -10.35
N SER A 252 16.48 18.00 -9.21
CA SER A 252 17.04 18.63 -8.01
C SER A 252 18.13 17.74 -7.38
N ALA A 253 19.32 18.31 -7.12
CA ALA A 253 20.47 17.56 -6.60
C ALA A 253 21.27 18.31 -5.52
N HIS A 254 21.86 17.57 -4.58
CA HIS A 254 22.59 18.05 -3.40
C HIS A 254 23.98 17.40 -3.32
N GLY A 255 24.95 18.06 -2.67
CA GLY A 255 26.29 17.50 -2.45
C GLY A 255 27.00 17.13 -3.76
N SER A 256 27.64 15.97 -3.85
CA SER A 256 28.39 15.55 -5.05
C SER A 256 27.48 15.41 -6.29
N ALA A 257 26.19 15.10 -6.11
CA ALA A 257 25.19 15.13 -7.17
C ALA A 257 24.83 16.56 -7.60
N GLY A 258 24.86 17.52 -6.68
CA GLY A 258 24.75 18.95 -6.96
C GLY A 258 25.97 19.46 -7.73
N ASP A 259 27.17 19.06 -7.32
CA ASP A 259 28.43 19.36 -8.02
C ASP A 259 28.44 18.77 -9.45
N TRP A 260 27.96 17.53 -9.60
CA TRP A 260 27.77 16.86 -10.89
C TRP A 260 26.85 17.66 -11.82
N LEU A 261 25.76 18.24 -11.30
CA LEU A 261 24.89 19.15 -12.04
C LEU A 261 25.56 20.48 -12.37
N ARG A 262 26.23 21.16 -11.43
CA ARG A 262 26.92 22.44 -11.72
C ARG A 262 27.91 22.31 -12.88
N ALA A 263 28.63 21.19 -12.94
CA ALA A 263 29.62 20.93 -13.99
C ALA A 263 29.02 20.65 -15.39
N ARG A 264 27.72 20.33 -15.51
CA ARG A 264 27.12 19.76 -16.75
C ARG A 264 25.84 20.44 -17.22
N ALA A 265 25.03 20.97 -16.32
CA ALA A 265 23.77 21.60 -16.64
C ALA A 265 23.97 22.99 -17.27
N LYS A 266 23.36 23.22 -18.44
CA LYS A 266 23.35 24.51 -19.14
C LYS A 266 21.94 24.79 -19.64
N VAL A 267 21.47 26.04 -19.55
CA VAL A 267 20.16 26.44 -20.09
C VAL A 267 20.15 26.18 -21.61
N GLY A 268 19.05 25.61 -22.12
CA GLY A 268 18.93 25.12 -23.50
C GLY A 268 19.47 23.70 -23.73
N GLY A 269 20.31 23.18 -22.82
CA GLY A 269 20.79 21.80 -22.80
C GLY A 269 19.71 20.78 -22.47
N THR A 270 20.00 19.50 -22.65
CA THR A 270 19.02 18.39 -22.51
C THR A 270 19.14 17.63 -21.19
N VAL A 271 18.03 17.03 -20.78
CA VAL A 271 17.95 16.01 -19.72
C VAL A 271 17.16 14.82 -20.24
N GLY A 272 17.75 13.63 -20.17
CA GLY A 272 17.11 12.35 -20.55
C GLY A 272 17.27 11.29 -19.47
N TYR A 273 16.70 10.11 -19.71
CA TYR A 273 16.83 8.95 -18.82
C TYR A 273 17.15 7.70 -19.64
N GLN A 274 18.11 6.88 -19.19
CA GLN A 274 18.44 5.62 -19.85
C GLN A 274 17.48 4.51 -19.39
N VAL A 275 16.77 3.90 -20.35
CA VAL A 275 15.93 2.71 -20.11
C VAL A 275 16.43 1.56 -20.97
N THR A 276 16.70 0.41 -20.35
CA THR A 276 17.02 -0.85 -21.04
C THR A 276 15.73 -1.54 -21.47
N VAL A 277 15.62 -1.89 -22.75
CA VAL A 277 14.49 -2.64 -23.29
C VAL A 277 14.94 -4.11 -23.46
N PRO A 278 14.23 -5.11 -22.90
CA PRO A 278 14.49 -6.51 -23.22
C PRO A 278 14.01 -6.82 -24.64
N ASP A 279 14.79 -7.58 -25.40
CA ASP A 279 14.50 -7.83 -26.81
C ASP A 279 13.25 -8.69 -27.01
N VAL A 280 12.38 -8.26 -27.94
CA VAL A 280 11.14 -8.94 -28.29
C VAL A 280 11.39 -9.85 -29.49
N VAL A 281 11.39 -11.16 -29.25
CA VAL A 281 11.42 -12.16 -30.32
C VAL A 281 10.05 -12.25 -31.02
N THR A 282 10.06 -12.30 -32.35
CA THR A 282 8.86 -12.31 -33.19
C THR A 282 8.41 -13.75 -33.51
N PRO A 283 7.13 -14.12 -33.32
CA PRO A 283 6.63 -15.43 -33.70
C PRO A 283 6.51 -15.57 -35.24
N THR A 284 7.07 -16.65 -35.78
CA THR A 284 6.95 -17.05 -37.19
C THR A 284 5.87 -18.13 -37.32
N PRO A 285 5.01 -18.15 -38.37
CA PRO A 285 3.92 -19.11 -38.48
C PRO A 285 4.39 -20.56 -38.67
N THR A 286 3.67 -21.50 -38.04
CA THR A 286 4.02 -22.93 -37.95
C THR A 286 3.50 -23.73 -39.16
N PRO A 287 4.34 -24.53 -39.85
CA PRO A 287 3.89 -25.54 -40.81
C PRO A 287 3.40 -26.82 -40.12
N THR A 288 2.49 -27.55 -40.77
CA THR A 288 1.85 -28.77 -40.27
C THR A 288 2.87 -29.89 -39.96
N PRO A 289 2.75 -30.62 -38.83
CA PRO A 289 3.72 -31.64 -38.45
C PRO A 289 3.55 -32.97 -39.21
N THR A 290 4.68 -33.56 -39.59
CA THR A 290 4.85 -34.97 -39.94
C THR A 290 5.52 -35.68 -38.76
N PRO A 291 5.13 -36.91 -38.37
CA PRO A 291 5.72 -37.58 -37.22
C PRO A 291 7.18 -38.00 -37.47
N THR A 292 8.08 -37.48 -36.65
CA THR A 292 9.51 -37.85 -36.56
C THR A 292 9.73 -38.52 -35.20
N PRO A 293 10.51 -39.62 -35.10
CA PRO A 293 10.61 -40.42 -33.88
C PRO A 293 11.12 -39.62 -32.67
N THR A 294 10.54 -39.91 -31.50
CA THR A 294 10.84 -39.25 -30.22
C THR A 294 12.30 -39.45 -29.84
N PRO A 295 13.12 -38.39 -29.71
CA PRO A 295 14.44 -38.52 -29.11
C PRO A 295 14.28 -38.90 -27.64
N THR A 296 15.04 -39.90 -27.19
CA THR A 296 15.13 -40.24 -25.76
C THR A 296 15.58 -38.99 -24.99
N PRO A 297 14.92 -38.62 -23.87
CA PRO A 297 15.25 -37.38 -23.19
C PRO A 297 16.66 -37.44 -22.59
N THR A 298 17.60 -36.71 -23.21
CA THR A 298 18.84 -36.32 -22.56
C THR A 298 18.49 -35.68 -21.21
N PRO A 299 19.01 -36.17 -20.08
CA PRO A 299 18.61 -35.66 -18.78
C PRO A 299 18.96 -34.17 -18.68
N THR A 300 17.95 -33.33 -18.57
CA THR A 300 18.14 -31.90 -18.29
C THR A 300 19.02 -31.78 -17.04
N PRO A 301 20.14 -31.03 -17.09
CA PRO A 301 21.02 -30.89 -15.95
C PRO A 301 20.21 -30.31 -14.79
N THR A 302 19.95 -31.16 -13.79
CA THR A 302 19.01 -30.83 -12.71
C THR A 302 19.59 -29.69 -11.90
N ALA A 303 18.88 -28.57 -11.83
CA ALA A 303 19.31 -27.41 -11.06
C ALA A 303 19.59 -27.88 -9.62
N PRO A 304 20.82 -27.71 -9.09
CA PRO A 304 21.23 -28.37 -7.86
C PRO A 304 20.34 -27.93 -6.69
N ALA A 305 19.80 -28.93 -5.99
CA ALA A 305 18.67 -28.75 -5.09
C ALA A 305 18.96 -27.71 -4.01
N VAL A 306 18.13 -26.66 -3.97
CA VAL A 306 18.07 -25.70 -2.88
C VAL A 306 17.90 -26.47 -1.56
N PRO A 307 18.75 -26.25 -0.54
CA PRO A 307 18.62 -26.93 0.75
C PRO A 307 17.22 -26.71 1.33
N ALA A 308 16.46 -27.80 1.53
CA ALA A 308 15.08 -27.72 1.97
C ALA A 308 14.97 -27.44 3.47
N ALA A 309 13.83 -26.90 3.91
CA ALA A 309 13.53 -26.68 5.32
C ALA A 309 13.71 -27.98 6.13
N GLY A 310 14.43 -27.90 7.25
CA GLY A 310 14.72 -29.06 8.11
C GLY A 310 15.88 -29.96 7.63
N THR A 311 16.50 -29.68 6.47
CA THR A 311 17.74 -30.36 6.04
C THR A 311 18.99 -29.65 6.56
N ARG A 312 20.18 -30.14 6.23
CA ARG A 312 21.46 -29.47 6.51
C ARG A 312 22.13 -28.99 5.23
N ALA A 313 22.56 -27.72 5.20
CA ALA A 313 23.47 -27.23 4.18
C ALA A 313 24.91 -27.54 4.63
N ALA A 314 25.72 -28.10 3.73
CA ALA A 314 27.11 -28.44 3.98
C ALA A 314 28.05 -27.68 3.03
N ILE A 315 29.14 -27.15 3.57
CA ILE A 315 30.20 -26.43 2.86
C ILE A 315 31.53 -27.00 3.35
N GLY A 316 32.25 -27.68 2.46
CA GLY A 316 33.39 -28.52 2.87
C GLY A 316 32.94 -29.64 3.82
N SER A 317 33.68 -29.85 4.91
CA SER A 317 33.34 -30.80 5.99
C SER A 317 32.32 -30.25 7.01
N SER A 318 32.01 -28.95 6.96
CA SER A 318 31.15 -28.27 7.93
C SER A 318 29.70 -28.22 7.45
N SER A 319 28.72 -28.40 8.35
CA SER A 319 27.30 -28.27 8.01
C SER A 319 26.45 -27.62 9.10
N TYR A 320 25.33 -27.01 8.71
CA TYR A 320 24.41 -26.27 9.59
C TYR A 320 22.95 -26.51 9.19
N PRO A 321 22.00 -26.60 10.14
CA PRO A 321 20.58 -26.84 9.85
C PRO A 321 19.92 -25.67 9.12
N VAL A 322 19.09 -25.97 8.13
CA VAL A 322 18.38 -24.98 7.30
C VAL A 322 17.00 -24.73 7.88
N SER A 323 16.81 -23.55 8.45
CA SER A 323 15.59 -23.10 9.13
C SER A 323 14.40 -22.97 8.16
N GLY A 324 14.65 -22.68 6.88
CA GLY A 324 13.61 -22.67 5.86
C GLY A 324 14.08 -22.18 4.49
N VAL A 325 13.13 -22.12 3.56
CA VAL A 325 13.30 -21.60 2.20
C VAL A 325 12.29 -20.46 1.99
N ASN A 326 12.74 -19.31 1.52
CA ASN A 326 11.89 -18.13 1.27
C ASN A 326 11.05 -17.63 2.47
N ILE A 327 11.50 -17.88 3.70
CA ILE A 327 10.90 -17.35 4.94
C ILE A 327 11.69 -16.14 5.47
N ASP A 328 11.16 -15.40 6.44
CA ASP A 328 11.93 -14.36 7.13
C ASP A 328 13.05 -14.99 8.00
N ARG A 329 14.27 -14.44 7.88
CA ARG A 329 15.45 -14.93 8.61
C ARG A 329 15.54 -14.27 9.99
N GLY A 330 15.07 -14.99 11.01
CA GLY A 330 15.25 -14.63 12.41
C GLY A 330 16.68 -14.84 12.93
N VAL A 331 16.86 -14.66 14.25
CA VAL A 331 18.15 -14.87 14.94
C VAL A 331 18.59 -16.33 14.83
N ASP A 332 19.91 -16.54 14.69
CA ASP A 332 20.61 -17.83 14.53
C ASP A 332 20.12 -18.73 13.37
N ALA A 333 19.21 -18.23 12.54
CA ALA A 333 18.59 -18.95 11.44
C ALA A 333 19.44 -18.93 10.17
N LEU A 334 19.45 -20.05 9.46
CA LEU A 334 20.00 -20.20 8.12
C LEU A 334 18.84 -20.42 7.13
N VAL A 335 18.61 -19.45 6.25
CA VAL A 335 17.51 -19.48 5.26
C VAL A 335 18.07 -19.50 3.85
N ALA A 336 17.49 -20.32 2.97
CA ALA A 336 17.78 -20.29 1.55
C ALA A 336 16.76 -19.41 0.81
N TYR A 337 17.23 -18.35 0.15
CA TYR A 337 16.40 -17.48 -0.69
C TYR A 337 16.55 -17.83 -2.17
N THR A 338 15.45 -18.14 -2.85
CA THR A 338 15.40 -18.60 -4.24
C THR A 338 14.15 -18.04 -4.94
N SER A 339 13.98 -18.33 -6.23
CA SER A 339 12.79 -17.96 -7.02
C SER A 339 11.48 -18.34 -6.27
N PRO A 340 10.43 -17.48 -6.25
CA PRO A 340 10.24 -16.26 -7.06
C PRO A 340 10.88 -14.99 -6.48
N LEU A 341 11.61 -15.05 -5.37
CA LEU A 341 12.31 -13.87 -4.84
C LEU A 341 13.49 -13.50 -5.75
N THR A 342 13.63 -12.20 -6.02
CA THR A 342 14.73 -11.63 -6.83
C THR A 342 15.79 -10.92 -5.99
N GLN A 343 15.51 -10.67 -4.71
CA GLN A 343 16.41 -10.12 -3.70
C GLN A 343 16.10 -10.72 -2.33
N THR A 344 17.08 -10.77 -1.43
CA THR A 344 16.88 -11.23 -0.05
C THR A 344 16.09 -10.19 0.76
N PRO A 345 15.02 -10.56 1.49
CA PRO A 345 14.19 -9.64 2.29
C PRO A 345 14.86 -9.23 3.62
N THR A 346 16.18 -9.35 3.73
CA THR A 346 16.95 -9.33 4.97
C THR A 346 17.57 -7.97 5.27
N ASN A 347 17.70 -7.68 6.56
CA ASN A 347 18.45 -6.53 7.08
C ASN A 347 19.98 -6.75 6.99
N MET A 348 20.76 -5.79 7.49
CA MET A 348 22.23 -5.87 7.48
C MET A 348 22.84 -6.96 8.39
N TRP A 349 22.08 -7.53 9.34
CA TRP A 349 22.68 -8.34 10.40
C TRP A 349 22.87 -9.79 9.95
N GLY A 350 24.08 -10.13 9.50
CA GLY A 350 24.48 -11.49 9.13
C GLY A 350 25.18 -11.59 7.77
N VAL A 351 25.41 -12.81 7.31
CA VAL A 351 26.11 -13.12 6.06
C VAL A 351 25.14 -13.66 5.02
N GLU A 352 25.36 -13.29 3.76
CA GLU A 352 24.60 -13.78 2.61
C GLU A 352 25.53 -14.34 1.54
N VAL A 353 25.28 -15.57 1.12
CA VAL A 353 26.16 -16.39 0.28
C VAL A 353 25.42 -16.80 -0.97
N GLY A 354 25.72 -16.18 -2.11
CA GLY A 354 25.12 -16.52 -3.39
C GLY A 354 25.66 -17.84 -3.92
N VAL A 355 24.77 -18.72 -4.39
CA VAL A 355 25.07 -20.07 -4.87
C VAL A 355 24.44 -20.28 -6.24
N VAL A 356 25.26 -20.68 -7.22
CA VAL A 356 24.83 -21.03 -8.59
C VAL A 356 25.52 -22.32 -9.00
N GLY A 357 24.79 -23.28 -9.55
CA GLY A 357 25.37 -24.57 -9.95
C GLY A 357 26.01 -25.36 -8.80
N GLY A 358 25.56 -25.14 -7.56
CA GLY A 358 26.14 -25.75 -6.36
C GLY A 358 27.47 -25.15 -5.91
N ARG A 359 27.94 -24.06 -6.55
CA ARG A 359 29.14 -23.31 -6.16
C ARG A 359 28.80 -21.93 -5.62
N ILE A 360 29.57 -21.51 -4.62
CA ILE A 360 29.49 -20.18 -4.02
C ILE A 360 30.04 -19.15 -5.01
N THR A 361 29.21 -18.22 -5.44
CA THR A 361 29.57 -17.12 -6.35
C THR A 361 29.81 -15.79 -5.63
N SER A 362 29.30 -15.65 -4.41
CA SER A 362 29.52 -14.46 -3.56
C SER A 362 29.42 -14.81 -2.08
N VAL A 363 30.15 -14.07 -1.25
CA VAL A 363 30.01 -14.05 0.22
C VAL A 363 29.95 -12.59 0.63
N ILE A 364 28.84 -12.18 1.26
CA ILE A 364 28.57 -10.80 1.63
C ILE A 364 28.26 -10.78 3.13
N ASP A 365 29.26 -10.48 3.95
CA ASP A 365 29.00 -10.14 5.35
C ASP A 365 28.41 -8.73 5.41
N ARG A 366 27.09 -8.65 5.55
CA ARG A 366 26.37 -7.37 5.55
C ARG A 366 26.51 -6.64 6.90
N GLN A 367 26.89 -7.35 7.96
CA GLN A 367 27.06 -6.83 9.31
C GLN A 367 28.40 -6.11 9.43
N VAL A 368 29.50 -6.79 9.08
CA VAL A 368 30.87 -6.24 9.12
C VAL A 368 31.03 -5.09 8.14
N ASN A 369 30.40 -5.16 6.96
CA ASN A 369 30.50 -4.13 5.93
C ASN A 369 29.37 -3.06 5.99
N ASN A 370 28.48 -3.12 6.99
CA ASN A 370 27.33 -2.19 7.15
C ASN A 370 26.42 -2.08 5.89
N ILE A 371 26.24 -3.18 5.16
CA ILE A 371 25.52 -3.22 3.88
C ILE A 371 24.02 -3.43 4.12
N SER A 372 23.28 -2.34 4.20
CA SER A 372 21.82 -2.34 4.29
C SER A 372 21.11 -2.76 2.99
N ALA A 373 21.80 -2.77 1.85
CA ALA A 373 21.24 -3.19 0.56
C ALA A 373 21.02 -4.72 0.47
N ALA A 374 19.85 -5.13 -0.03
CA ALA A 374 19.48 -6.53 -0.23
C ALA A 374 20.35 -7.24 -1.28
N THR A 375 20.68 -8.52 -1.05
CA THR A 375 21.47 -9.34 -1.97
C THR A 375 20.58 -9.86 -3.12
N PRO A 376 20.94 -9.68 -4.39
CA PRO A 376 20.20 -10.28 -5.51
C PRO A 376 20.19 -11.81 -5.44
N VAL A 377 19.02 -12.41 -5.63
CA VAL A 377 18.87 -13.86 -5.76
C VAL A 377 19.24 -14.24 -7.20
N PRO A 378 20.24 -15.12 -7.41
CA PRO A 378 20.70 -15.43 -8.76
C PRO A 378 19.71 -16.33 -9.52
N SER A 379 19.52 -16.04 -10.81
CA SER A 379 18.71 -16.88 -11.69
C SER A 379 19.31 -18.29 -11.80
N GLY A 380 18.50 -19.33 -11.59
CA GLY A 380 18.95 -20.72 -11.53
C GLY A 380 19.77 -21.07 -10.27
N GLY A 381 19.70 -20.25 -9.22
CA GLY A 381 20.43 -20.46 -7.97
C GLY A 381 19.64 -20.03 -6.73
N TYR A 382 20.38 -19.76 -5.65
CA TYR A 382 19.83 -19.32 -4.37
C TYR A 382 20.86 -18.48 -3.59
N VAL A 383 20.44 -17.88 -2.48
CA VAL A 383 21.31 -17.22 -1.49
C VAL A 383 21.11 -17.89 -0.14
N LEU A 384 22.16 -18.50 0.43
CA LEU A 384 22.15 -18.92 1.83
C LEU A 384 22.42 -17.71 2.71
N SER A 385 21.48 -17.42 3.60
CA SER A 385 21.47 -16.22 4.42
C SER A 385 21.43 -16.61 5.89
N GLY A 386 22.47 -16.26 6.65
CA GLY A 386 22.65 -16.66 8.05
C GLY A 386 22.79 -15.47 9.00
N HIS A 387 21.97 -15.43 10.05
CA HIS A 387 22.07 -14.47 11.16
C HIS A 387 22.77 -15.12 12.36
N GLY A 388 23.41 -14.34 13.24
CA GLY A 388 23.99 -14.82 14.50
C GLY A 388 24.92 -16.03 14.30
N ALA A 389 24.67 -17.14 15.01
CA ALA A 389 25.44 -18.38 14.89
C ALA A 389 25.46 -18.96 13.46
N ALA A 390 24.36 -18.84 12.69
CA ALA A 390 24.35 -19.21 11.27
C ALA A 390 25.20 -18.27 10.42
N GLY A 391 25.23 -16.97 10.78
CA GLY A 391 26.10 -15.98 10.15
C GLY A 391 27.58 -16.23 10.45
N GLU A 392 27.91 -16.62 11.68
CA GLU A 392 29.27 -17.02 12.08
C GLU A 392 29.72 -18.32 11.41
N TRP A 393 28.83 -19.31 11.29
CA TRP A 393 29.09 -20.50 10.48
C TRP A 393 29.36 -20.14 9.01
N LEU A 394 28.57 -19.23 8.41
CA LEU A 394 28.85 -18.75 7.04
C LEU A 394 30.17 -17.97 6.96
N ARG A 395 30.52 -17.11 7.94
CA ARG A 395 31.83 -16.43 8.01
C ARG A 395 33.00 -17.42 8.00
N ALA A 396 32.87 -18.54 8.73
CA ALA A 396 33.92 -19.53 8.88
C ALA A 396 34.01 -20.52 7.71
N ALA A 397 32.87 -20.91 7.11
CA ALA A 397 32.80 -21.99 6.13
C ALA A 397 32.66 -21.52 4.66
N ALA A 398 32.07 -20.35 4.40
CA ALA A 398 31.78 -19.93 3.03
C ALA A 398 32.93 -19.16 2.38
N GLN A 399 33.43 -19.67 1.24
CA GLN A 399 34.42 -19.01 0.40
C GLN A 399 34.00 -19.09 -1.07
N VAL A 400 34.27 -18.03 -1.86
CA VAL A 400 33.92 -18.00 -3.29
C VAL A 400 34.68 -19.11 -4.04
N GLY A 401 33.97 -19.85 -4.88
CA GLY A 401 34.46 -21.08 -5.54
C GLY A 401 34.20 -22.36 -4.77
N GLY A 402 33.94 -22.29 -3.45
CA GLY A 402 33.56 -23.43 -2.62
C GLY A 402 32.23 -24.07 -3.06
N THR A 403 32.00 -25.32 -2.69
CA THR A 403 30.77 -26.06 -3.04
C THR A 403 29.80 -26.15 -1.87
N VAL A 404 28.50 -26.06 -2.18
CA VAL A 404 27.40 -26.24 -1.23
C VAL A 404 26.64 -27.51 -1.60
N THR A 405 26.42 -28.38 -0.63
CA THR A 405 25.64 -29.62 -0.81
C THR A 405 24.52 -29.73 0.24
N SER A 406 23.43 -30.39 -0.14
CA SER A 406 22.26 -30.60 0.71
C SER A 406 22.35 -31.98 1.36
N GLY A 407 22.70 -32.02 2.65
CA GLY A 407 22.82 -33.26 3.42
C GLY A 407 21.45 -33.80 3.81
N SER A 408 21.12 -35.00 3.32
CA SER A 408 19.92 -35.74 3.74
C SER A 408 20.11 -36.39 5.12
N GLY A 409 20.28 -35.53 6.14
CA GLY A 409 20.30 -35.94 7.53
C GLY A 409 18.89 -36.25 8.00
N SER A 410 18.47 -37.50 7.85
CA SER A 410 17.22 -37.99 8.47
C SER A 410 17.30 -37.81 9.99
N VAL A 411 16.35 -37.08 10.56
CA VAL A 411 16.13 -37.07 12.02
C VAL A 411 15.45 -38.39 12.36
N SER A 412 16.25 -39.38 12.76
CA SER A 412 15.77 -40.68 13.20
C SER A 412 15.10 -40.56 14.57
N THR A 413 13.79 -40.28 14.59
CA THR A 413 12.96 -40.41 15.78
C THR A 413 13.07 -41.86 16.30
N PRO A 414 13.38 -42.11 17.57
CA PRO A 414 13.54 -43.47 18.07
C PRO A 414 12.23 -44.24 17.97
N THR A 415 12.29 -45.46 17.44
CA THR A 415 11.11 -46.32 17.24
C THR A 415 10.55 -46.77 18.59
N PRO A 416 9.24 -46.57 18.86
CA PRO A 416 8.63 -47.10 20.08
C PRO A 416 8.57 -48.62 20.03
N THR A 417 9.22 -49.28 20.99
CA THR A 417 9.17 -50.74 21.14
C THR A 417 7.82 -51.15 21.77
N PRO A 418 7.05 -52.09 21.19
CA PRO A 418 5.79 -52.52 21.76
C PRO A 418 6.00 -53.43 22.98
N THR A 419 5.56 -52.95 24.15
CA THR A 419 5.57 -53.69 25.43
C THR A 419 4.26 -53.36 26.18
N PRO A 420 3.73 -54.25 27.05
CA PRO A 420 2.30 -54.56 27.05
C PRO A 420 1.40 -53.65 27.88
N THR A 421 0.10 -53.70 27.55
CA THR A 421 -1.02 -52.96 28.15
C THR A 421 -1.13 -53.14 29.67
N PRO A 422 -1.07 -52.06 30.47
CA PRO A 422 -1.51 -52.04 31.87
C PRO A 422 -2.98 -51.61 32.02
N THR A 423 -3.64 -52.14 33.05
CA THR A 423 -5.03 -51.85 33.44
C THR A 423 -5.24 -50.38 33.89
N PRO A 424 -6.39 -49.73 33.61
CA PRO A 424 -6.66 -48.37 34.05
C PRO A 424 -6.70 -48.23 35.58
N THR A 425 -6.27 -47.07 36.09
CA THR A 425 -6.22 -46.66 37.51
C THR A 425 -6.31 -45.12 37.53
N PRO A 426 -6.98 -44.47 38.51
CA PRO A 426 -7.79 -43.28 38.22
C PRO A 426 -7.06 -41.93 38.11
N THR A 427 -7.75 -40.99 37.46
CA THR A 427 -7.31 -39.63 37.11
C THR A 427 -6.87 -38.78 38.31
N PRO A 428 -5.62 -38.26 38.34
CA PRO A 428 -5.23 -37.18 39.23
C PRO A 428 -5.63 -35.80 38.67
N THR A 429 -6.05 -34.90 39.55
CA THR A 429 -6.38 -33.50 39.26
C THR A 429 -5.18 -32.73 38.69
N PRO A 430 -5.35 -31.81 37.70
CA PRO A 430 -4.25 -31.03 37.16
C PRO A 430 -3.61 -30.09 38.19
N ALA A 431 -2.30 -30.21 38.37
CA ALA A 431 -1.47 -29.26 39.13
C ALA A 431 -0.93 -28.13 38.22
N PRO A 432 -0.53 -26.96 38.77
CA PRO A 432 -0.24 -25.78 37.97
C PRO A 432 1.01 -25.90 37.09
N THR A 433 0.92 -25.45 35.84
CA THR A 433 2.07 -25.29 34.94
C THR A 433 3.00 -24.17 35.41
N THR A 434 4.23 -24.52 35.78
CA THR A 434 5.31 -23.54 36.04
C THR A 434 5.74 -22.84 34.75
N PRO A 435 6.03 -21.52 34.75
CA PRO A 435 6.44 -20.80 33.54
C PRO A 435 7.78 -21.29 32.97
N SER A 436 7.87 -21.40 31.65
CA SER A 436 9.15 -21.56 30.95
C SER A 436 9.96 -20.26 31.07
N THR A 437 11.26 -20.37 31.37
CA THR A 437 12.18 -19.23 31.49
C THR A 437 12.53 -18.66 30.11
N GLY A 438 11.66 -17.79 29.59
CA GLY A 438 11.80 -17.19 28.27
C GLY A 438 12.99 -16.23 28.16
N THR A 439 13.77 -16.39 27.09
CA THR A 439 14.78 -15.40 26.66
C THR A 439 14.12 -14.09 26.26
N SER A 440 14.67 -12.96 26.71
CA SER A 440 14.07 -11.63 26.50
C SER A 440 14.30 -11.11 25.07
N SER A 441 13.42 -11.49 24.12
CA SER A 441 13.43 -10.89 22.79
C SER A 441 13.03 -9.41 22.82
N THR A 442 13.82 -8.58 22.12
CA THR A 442 13.57 -7.15 21.92
C THR A 442 12.62 -6.84 20.77
N ASP A 443 12.26 -7.84 19.97
CA ASP A 443 11.38 -7.67 18.81
C ASP A 443 9.91 -7.62 19.26
N PRO A 444 9.08 -6.70 18.72
CA PRO A 444 7.71 -6.47 19.17
C PRO A 444 6.83 -7.70 18.92
N MET A 445 5.94 -8.00 19.86
CA MET A 445 4.93 -9.04 19.67
C MET A 445 3.75 -8.46 18.88
N PRO A 446 3.27 -9.13 17.81
CA PRO A 446 2.18 -8.62 16.98
C PRO A 446 0.94 -8.32 17.83
N LEU A 447 0.27 -7.19 17.58
CA LEU A 447 -0.94 -6.81 18.31
C LEU A 447 -1.99 -7.95 18.21
N PRO A 448 -2.58 -8.40 19.34
CA PRO A 448 -3.45 -9.59 19.36
C PRO A 448 -4.60 -9.52 18.36
N SER A 449 -4.98 -10.67 17.78
CA SER A 449 -6.13 -10.78 16.86
C SER A 449 -7.42 -10.22 17.46
N LYS A 450 -7.57 -10.37 18.79
CA LYS A 450 -8.62 -9.82 19.63
C LYS A 450 -7.99 -9.08 20.82
N VAL A 451 -8.25 -7.78 20.91
CA VAL A 451 -7.65 -6.83 21.86
C VAL A 451 -8.62 -6.55 23.00
N GLN A 452 -8.09 -6.67 24.22
CA GLN A 452 -8.68 -6.08 25.43
C GLN A 452 -7.58 -5.21 26.06
N ALA A 453 -7.60 -3.92 25.73
CA ALA A 453 -6.61 -2.95 26.15
C ALA A 453 -7.02 -2.21 27.43
N LEU A 454 -6.04 -1.83 28.24
CA LEU A 454 -6.24 -0.94 29.39
C LEU A 454 -5.22 0.19 29.33
N TYR A 455 -5.67 1.43 29.46
CA TYR A 455 -4.79 2.59 29.57
C TYR A 455 -4.31 2.79 31.01
N LEU A 456 -3.04 3.15 31.16
CA LEU A 456 -2.37 3.35 32.44
C LEU A 456 -1.81 4.78 32.49
N MET A 457 -2.26 5.57 33.48
CA MET A 457 -1.90 6.98 33.62
C MET A 457 -0.55 7.13 34.34
N MET A 458 0.44 7.64 33.61
CA MET A 458 1.87 7.53 33.97
C MET A 458 2.40 8.63 34.91
N TRP A 459 1.60 9.62 35.28
CA TRP A 459 1.99 10.62 36.29
C TRP A 459 1.84 10.06 37.71
N SER A 460 2.63 10.58 38.66
CA SER A 460 2.85 9.92 39.97
C SER A 460 1.64 9.92 40.91
N ASN A 461 0.74 10.89 40.77
CA ASN A 461 -0.49 11.01 41.56
C ASN A 461 -1.76 10.66 40.77
N SER A 462 -1.65 9.84 39.72
CA SER A 462 -2.77 9.50 38.84
C SER A 462 -3.84 8.60 39.46
N GLY A 463 -3.50 7.83 40.49
CA GLY A 463 -4.37 6.78 41.05
C GLY A 463 -4.36 5.48 40.24
N SER A 464 -3.67 5.42 39.10
CA SER A 464 -3.42 4.16 38.37
C SER A 464 -2.62 3.16 39.25
N PRO A 465 -2.95 1.86 39.20
CA PRO A 465 -2.28 0.83 39.99
C PRO A 465 -0.84 0.59 39.51
N MET A 466 -0.05 -0.14 40.31
CA MET A 466 1.21 -0.70 39.83
C MET A 466 0.95 -1.64 38.64
N LEU A 467 1.85 -1.67 37.66
CA LEU A 467 1.71 -2.41 36.41
C LEU A 467 1.52 -3.93 36.63
N ARG A 468 2.17 -4.52 37.65
CA ARG A 468 1.91 -5.92 38.07
C ARG A 468 0.48 -6.22 38.50
N ASN A 469 -0.30 -5.21 38.91
CA ASN A 469 -1.65 -5.33 39.46
C ASN A 469 -2.78 -5.13 38.43
N ILE A 470 -2.47 -5.00 37.12
CA ILE A 470 -3.53 -4.95 36.10
C ILE A 470 -4.35 -6.25 36.08
N PRO A 471 -5.66 -6.20 35.73
CA PRO A 471 -6.48 -7.40 35.62
C PRO A 471 -5.91 -8.43 34.64
N SER A 472 -5.98 -9.71 34.99
CA SER A 472 -5.41 -10.83 34.20
C SER A 472 -5.96 -10.96 32.78
N ASP A 473 -7.15 -10.43 32.54
CA ASP A 473 -7.85 -10.47 31.25
C ASP A 473 -7.31 -9.48 30.21
N VAL A 474 -6.58 -8.45 30.64
CA VAL A 474 -5.99 -7.42 29.77
C VAL A 474 -4.82 -8.01 29.00
N ASN A 475 -4.83 -7.87 27.67
CA ASN A 475 -3.77 -8.39 26.78
C ASN A 475 -2.96 -7.31 26.05
N VAL A 476 -3.30 -6.03 26.26
CA VAL A 476 -2.53 -4.86 25.82
C VAL A 476 -2.59 -3.77 26.91
N VAL A 477 -1.46 -3.13 27.23
CA VAL A 477 -1.42 -1.96 28.12
C VAL A 477 -0.96 -0.75 27.32
N ASN A 478 -1.74 0.33 27.35
CA ASN A 478 -1.42 1.59 26.71
C ASN A 478 -0.85 2.56 27.77
N LEU A 479 0.40 2.99 27.61
CA LEU A 479 1.10 3.86 28.56
C LEU A 479 0.84 5.33 28.23
N SER A 480 0.10 6.03 29.09
CA SER A 480 -0.36 7.41 28.86
C SER A 480 0.40 8.44 29.70
N PHE A 481 1.26 9.29 29.15
CA PHE A 481 1.50 9.53 27.72
C PHE A 481 2.97 9.80 27.39
N LEU A 482 3.27 9.76 26.10
CA LEU A 482 4.47 10.33 25.49
C LEU A 482 4.17 11.77 25.07
N GLN A 483 4.93 12.71 25.61
CA GLN A 483 4.81 14.16 25.38
C GLN A 483 6.19 14.82 25.23
N GLY A 484 6.25 15.97 24.54
CA GLY A 484 7.47 16.74 24.30
C GLY A 484 8.04 16.65 22.87
N ASP A 485 9.21 17.25 22.68
CA ASP A 485 10.00 17.21 21.45
C ASP A 485 11.51 17.11 21.81
N PRO A 486 12.14 15.92 21.75
CA PRO A 486 11.55 14.62 21.41
C PRO A 486 10.53 14.14 22.47
N PRO A 487 9.55 13.29 22.08
CA PRO A 487 8.52 12.79 22.98
C PRO A 487 9.11 11.80 24.00
N SER A 488 8.70 11.95 25.26
CA SER A 488 9.15 11.15 26.39
C SER A 488 7.99 10.78 27.31
N LEU A 489 8.10 9.68 28.05
CA LEU A 489 7.06 9.21 28.97
C LEU A 489 6.94 10.18 30.16
N VAL A 490 5.74 10.69 30.43
CA VAL A 490 5.50 11.73 31.47
C VAL A 490 5.77 11.28 32.92
N GLY A 491 6.09 10.00 33.15
CA GLY A 491 6.46 9.45 34.44
C GLY A 491 6.47 7.93 34.45
N TRP A 492 6.43 7.34 35.65
CA TRP A 492 6.44 5.89 35.89
C TRP A 492 5.24 5.42 36.74
N GLY A 493 4.17 6.21 36.77
CA GLY A 493 3.00 6.01 37.61
C GLY A 493 3.37 6.04 39.09
N SER A 494 2.76 5.17 39.89
CA SER A 494 3.08 4.97 41.31
C SER A 494 4.37 4.17 41.57
N GLN A 495 5.20 3.91 40.54
CA GLN A 495 6.41 3.08 40.62
C GLN A 495 7.69 3.86 40.32
N SER A 496 8.82 3.33 40.78
CA SER A 496 10.13 3.72 40.25
C SER A 496 10.37 3.10 38.87
N GLU A 497 11.18 3.76 38.04
CA GLU A 497 11.53 3.30 36.69
C GLU A 497 11.96 1.82 36.65
N ALA A 498 12.85 1.41 37.55
CA ALA A 498 13.33 0.03 37.63
C ALA A 498 12.22 -0.98 38.00
N SER A 499 11.31 -0.61 38.90
CA SER A 499 10.17 -1.45 39.32
C SER A 499 9.18 -1.61 38.16
N PHE A 500 8.91 -0.53 37.43
CA PHE A 500 8.02 -0.53 36.27
C PHE A 500 8.60 -1.33 35.08
N ILE A 501 9.90 -1.18 34.79
CA ILE A 501 10.58 -1.94 33.73
C ILE A 501 10.60 -3.44 34.03
N ALA A 502 10.73 -3.84 35.30
CA ALA A 502 10.64 -5.24 35.71
C ALA A 502 9.22 -5.80 35.49
N ASP A 503 8.18 -5.08 35.93
CA ASP A 503 6.79 -5.46 35.71
C ASP A 503 6.43 -5.55 34.23
N ALA A 504 6.88 -4.60 33.40
CA ALA A 504 6.63 -4.59 31.97
C ALA A 504 7.21 -5.84 31.28
N LYS A 505 8.43 -6.26 31.67
CA LYS A 505 9.05 -7.50 31.18
C LYS A 505 8.28 -8.74 31.65
N ALA A 506 7.80 -8.77 32.89
CA ALA A 506 7.02 -9.88 33.44
C ALA A 506 5.63 -10.02 32.79
N LEU A 507 4.91 -8.92 32.57
CA LEU A 507 3.67 -8.89 31.79
C LEU A 507 3.89 -9.34 30.34
N ARG A 508 4.99 -8.90 29.73
CA ARG A 508 5.29 -9.26 28.35
C ARG A 508 5.67 -10.73 28.18
N ALA A 509 6.34 -11.33 29.17
CA ALA A 509 6.55 -12.78 29.25
C ALA A 509 5.22 -13.57 29.40
N ARG A 510 4.16 -12.95 29.95
CA ARG A 510 2.79 -13.49 29.94
C ARG A 510 2.04 -13.24 28.62
N GLY A 511 2.68 -12.62 27.62
CA GLY A 511 2.08 -12.30 26.32
C GLY A 511 1.26 -11.00 26.29
N VAL A 512 1.27 -10.18 27.34
CA VAL A 512 0.63 -8.85 27.32
C VAL A 512 1.50 -7.88 26.52
N ARG A 513 0.91 -7.13 25.57
CA ARG A 513 1.65 -6.14 24.78
C ARG A 513 1.79 -4.82 25.53
N ILE A 514 2.95 -4.17 25.42
CA ILE A 514 3.20 -2.84 26.01
C ILE A 514 3.26 -1.78 24.90
N VAL A 515 2.26 -0.90 24.84
CA VAL A 515 2.09 0.11 23.79
C VAL A 515 2.26 1.52 24.39
N ALA A 516 2.97 2.39 23.70
CA ALA A 516 3.22 3.76 24.15
C ALA A 516 2.20 4.74 23.53
N SER A 517 1.29 5.31 24.32
CA SER A 517 0.28 6.26 23.81
C SER A 517 0.82 7.69 23.78
N VAL A 518 0.50 8.43 22.72
CA VAL A 518 1.12 9.70 22.34
C VAL A 518 0.08 10.81 22.38
N GLY A 519 0.33 11.85 23.18
CA GLY A 519 -0.57 12.98 23.35
C GLY A 519 -1.26 13.00 24.71
N GLY A 520 -2.55 12.68 24.73
CA GLY A 520 -3.50 12.98 25.80
C GLY A 520 -4.05 14.41 25.71
N ALA A 521 -5.11 14.69 26.47
CA ALA A 521 -5.72 16.00 26.57
C ALA A 521 -4.71 17.08 27.00
N GLY A 522 -4.43 18.03 26.10
CA GLY A 522 -3.41 19.09 26.32
C GLY A 522 -1.95 18.64 26.14
N GLY A 523 -1.70 17.39 25.76
CA GLY A 523 -0.36 16.85 25.52
C GLY A 523 0.26 17.36 24.22
N HIS A 524 1.33 18.15 24.32
CA HIS A 524 2.06 18.65 23.15
C HIS A 524 3.10 17.65 22.64
N VAL A 525 3.12 17.40 21.32
CA VAL A 525 4.19 16.66 20.61
C VAL A 525 4.46 17.31 19.25
N ASN A 526 5.72 17.33 18.81
CA ASN A 526 6.09 17.91 17.52
C ASN A 526 6.14 16.85 16.40
N LEU A 527 5.06 16.73 15.63
CA LEU A 527 4.99 15.78 14.51
C LEU A 527 5.80 16.21 13.29
N ALA A 528 6.06 17.51 13.11
CA ALA A 528 6.88 18.01 12.02
C ALA A 528 8.36 17.65 12.21
N ASN A 529 8.83 17.54 13.46
CA ASN A 529 10.18 17.09 13.82
C ASN A 529 10.29 15.55 13.84
N ARG A 530 9.92 14.92 12.72
CA ARG A 530 9.64 13.47 12.61
C ARG A 530 10.76 12.54 13.09
N GLU A 531 12.04 12.87 12.84
CA GLU A 531 13.16 12.04 13.30
C GLU A 531 13.40 12.18 14.81
N ALA A 532 13.24 13.38 15.39
CA ALA A 532 13.29 13.55 16.85
C ALA A 532 12.12 12.82 17.53
N PHE A 533 10.92 12.86 16.91
CA PHE A 533 9.77 12.07 17.36
C PHE A 533 10.14 10.57 17.46
N VAL A 534 10.72 10.03 16.40
CA VAL A 534 11.16 8.62 16.34
C VAL A 534 12.29 8.34 17.34
N GLN A 535 13.23 9.26 17.54
CA GLN A 535 14.29 9.14 18.55
C GLN A 535 13.72 9.08 19.97
N GLY A 536 12.67 9.83 20.30
CA GLY A 536 11.98 9.76 21.59
C GLY A 536 11.37 8.38 21.86
N VAL A 537 10.57 7.88 20.91
CA VAL A 537 9.97 6.53 20.98
C VAL A 537 11.06 5.44 21.08
N MET A 538 12.13 5.54 20.31
CA MET A 538 13.24 4.57 20.35
C MET A 538 14.05 4.65 21.65
N SER A 539 14.17 5.83 22.26
CA SER A 539 14.83 6.02 23.56
C SER A 539 14.03 5.39 24.70
N LEU A 540 12.69 5.44 24.63
CA LEU A 540 11.84 4.69 25.55
C LEU A 540 11.93 3.17 25.29
N ASN A 541 12.01 2.75 24.02
CA ASN A 541 12.17 1.34 23.66
C ASN A 541 13.52 0.73 24.08
N ALA A 542 14.55 1.54 24.34
CA ALA A 542 15.81 1.05 24.91
C ALA A 542 15.64 0.61 26.39
N LYS A 543 14.57 1.07 27.07
CA LYS A 543 14.24 0.76 28.47
C LYS A 543 13.11 -0.26 28.58
N LEU A 544 12.01 0.00 27.88
CA LEU A 544 10.80 -0.83 27.85
C LEU A 544 10.75 -1.65 26.56
N PRO A 545 10.33 -2.93 26.62
CA PRO A 545 10.13 -3.74 25.43
C PRO A 545 8.83 -3.34 24.72
N LEU A 546 8.82 -2.20 24.02
CA LEU A 546 7.61 -1.67 23.41
C LEU A 546 7.17 -2.51 22.21
N ASP A 547 5.90 -2.86 22.20
CA ASP A 547 5.21 -3.61 21.15
C ASP A 547 4.46 -2.69 20.17
N GLY A 548 4.34 -1.39 20.46
CA GLY A 548 3.73 -0.42 19.54
C GLY A 548 3.70 1.02 20.05
N ILE A 549 3.13 1.91 19.22
CA ILE A 549 2.60 3.21 19.65
C ILE A 549 1.10 3.31 19.40
N ASP A 550 0.47 4.17 20.18
CA ASP A 550 -0.92 4.57 20.04
C ASP A 550 -0.99 6.10 19.83
N TRP A 551 -1.80 6.56 18.88
CA TRP A 551 -2.00 7.99 18.63
C TRP A 551 -3.29 8.46 19.31
N ASP A 552 -3.14 9.28 20.35
CA ASP A 552 -4.22 9.80 21.20
C ASP A 552 -4.02 11.32 21.41
N ILE A 553 -3.80 12.04 20.32
CA ILE A 553 -3.54 13.48 20.34
C ILE A 553 -4.86 14.25 20.40
N GLU A 554 -5.06 14.95 21.51
CA GLU A 554 -6.25 15.73 21.84
C GLU A 554 -5.87 17.19 22.19
N GLY A 555 -5.76 18.04 21.18
CA GLY A 555 -5.41 19.45 21.37
C GLY A 555 -5.09 20.19 20.08
N SER A 556 -4.35 21.30 20.20
CA SER A 556 -3.95 22.16 19.07
C SER A 556 -2.76 21.64 18.24
N THR A 557 -2.16 20.52 18.64
CA THR A 557 -1.08 19.83 17.91
C THR A 557 -1.55 19.41 16.51
N PRO A 558 -1.01 19.96 15.40
CA PRO A 558 -1.53 19.66 14.06
C PRO A 558 -1.23 18.23 13.61
N MET A 559 -2.27 17.41 13.41
CA MET A 559 -2.15 16.02 12.96
C MET A 559 -2.02 15.87 11.44
N ALA A 560 -1.02 16.53 10.85
CA ALA A 560 -0.75 16.38 9.42
C ALA A 560 -0.53 14.91 9.05
N ALA A 561 -1.46 14.32 8.29
CA ALA A 561 -1.48 12.89 8.00
C ALA A 561 -0.18 12.36 7.37
N ALA A 562 0.55 13.21 6.63
CA ALA A 562 1.85 12.88 6.04
C ALA A 562 2.95 12.68 7.10
N ASP A 563 2.86 13.34 8.26
CA ASP A 563 3.78 13.16 9.38
C ASP A 563 3.45 11.85 10.12
N VAL A 564 2.18 11.67 10.51
CA VAL A 564 1.68 10.46 11.20
C VAL A 564 1.98 9.19 10.39
N VAL A 565 1.73 9.19 9.08
CA VAL A 565 2.03 8.06 8.18
C VAL A 565 3.53 7.85 8.03
N TRP A 566 4.35 8.91 7.94
CA TRP A 566 5.80 8.75 7.87
C TRP A 566 6.36 8.16 9.16
N ILE A 567 5.96 8.68 10.32
CA ILE A 567 6.44 8.23 11.64
C ILE A 567 6.04 6.78 11.88
N SER A 568 4.77 6.44 11.64
CA SER A 568 4.25 5.08 11.82
C SER A 568 5.00 4.06 10.95
N LYS A 569 5.27 4.40 9.68
CA LYS A 569 6.07 3.55 8.78
C LYS A 569 7.54 3.50 9.18
N ARG A 570 8.11 4.59 9.70
CA ARG A 570 9.50 4.64 10.19
C ARG A 570 9.69 3.74 11.40
N LEU A 571 8.74 3.74 12.34
CA LEU A 571 8.74 2.85 13.51
C LEU A 571 8.58 1.38 13.10
N LYS A 572 7.61 1.02 12.25
CA LYS A 572 7.52 -0.35 11.67
C LYS A 572 8.75 -0.76 10.84
N THR A 573 9.48 0.20 10.27
CA THR A 573 10.78 -0.07 9.60
C THR A 573 11.91 -0.34 10.58
N LEU A 574 11.94 0.35 11.73
CA LEU A 574 12.98 0.22 12.76
C LEU A 574 12.74 -0.95 13.74
N ARG A 575 11.50 -1.39 13.89
CA ARG A 575 11.08 -2.39 14.89
C ARG A 575 10.45 -3.65 14.29
N GLY A 576 10.21 -3.70 12.99
CA GLY A 576 9.48 -4.79 12.32
C GLY A 576 7.99 -4.47 12.18
N GLN A 577 7.32 -5.20 11.27
CA GLN A 577 5.91 -4.93 10.92
C GLN A 577 4.94 -5.21 12.08
N ASP A 578 5.34 -6.03 13.04
CA ASP A 578 4.55 -6.37 14.23
C ASP A 578 4.49 -5.23 15.27
N PHE A 579 5.32 -4.19 15.13
CA PHE A 579 5.24 -2.98 15.96
C PHE A 579 3.92 -2.26 15.72
N ALA A 580 3.00 -2.34 16.68
CA ALA A 580 1.63 -1.87 16.53
C ALA A 580 1.54 -0.36 16.34
N ILE A 581 0.62 0.07 15.48
CA ILE A 581 0.20 1.46 15.31
C ILE A 581 -1.31 1.50 15.53
N THR A 582 -1.72 2.09 16.65
CA THR A 582 -3.13 2.24 17.01
C THR A 582 -3.56 3.71 17.04
N LEU A 583 -4.87 3.95 17.02
CA LEU A 583 -5.50 5.28 16.93
C LEU A 583 -6.66 5.35 17.92
N ALA A 584 -6.72 6.39 18.74
CA ALA A 584 -7.72 6.58 19.80
C ALA A 584 -8.56 7.88 19.66
N PRO A 585 -9.18 8.17 18.51
CA PRO A 585 -9.92 9.42 18.32
C PRO A 585 -11.07 9.64 19.31
N ASN A 586 -11.25 10.87 19.75
CA ASN A 586 -12.43 11.34 20.46
C ASN A 586 -13.58 11.68 19.49
N GLY A 587 -14.76 12.02 20.03
CA GLY A 587 -15.95 12.35 19.24
C GLY A 587 -15.82 13.58 18.33
N SER A 588 -14.86 14.48 18.58
CA SER A 588 -14.61 15.70 17.81
C SER A 588 -13.58 15.52 16.68
N ASN A 589 -12.49 14.79 16.93
CA ASN A 589 -11.37 14.62 15.98
C ASN A 589 -11.51 13.38 15.08
N ILE A 590 -12.48 12.49 15.35
CA ILE A 590 -12.75 11.26 14.57
C ILE A 590 -12.69 11.40 13.05
N ASN A 591 -13.19 12.50 12.46
CA ASN A 591 -13.18 12.67 11.00
C ASN A 591 -11.75 12.85 10.43
N GLU A 592 -10.85 13.50 11.16
CA GLU A 592 -9.44 13.64 10.80
C GLU A 592 -8.71 12.30 10.97
N TYR A 593 -8.91 11.64 12.11
CA TYR A 593 -8.36 10.32 12.39
C TYR A 593 -8.81 9.25 11.41
N LEU A 594 -10.06 9.27 10.91
CA LEU A 594 -10.51 8.33 9.87
C LEU A 594 -9.80 8.59 8.53
N ALA A 595 -9.53 9.85 8.17
CA ALA A 595 -8.74 10.18 6.98
C ALA A 595 -7.26 9.75 7.13
N ILE A 596 -6.71 9.80 8.33
CA ILE A 596 -5.37 9.27 8.68
C ILE A 596 -5.37 7.74 8.63
N ALA A 597 -6.38 7.09 9.22
CA ALA A 597 -6.53 5.63 9.30
C ALA A 597 -6.62 4.99 7.90
N VAL A 598 -7.37 5.61 6.97
CA VAL A 598 -7.42 5.17 5.57
C VAL A 598 -6.04 5.25 4.91
N GLN A 599 -5.25 6.29 5.18
CA GLN A 599 -3.89 6.43 4.64
C GLN A 599 -2.92 5.43 5.27
N LEU A 600 -2.99 5.20 6.58
CA LEU A 600 -2.22 4.15 7.27
C LEU A 600 -2.59 2.76 6.75
N GLN A 601 -3.87 2.44 6.59
CA GLN A 601 -4.36 1.18 6.04
C GLN A 601 -3.88 0.97 4.59
N ALA A 602 -3.95 2.01 3.74
CA ALA A 602 -3.41 1.97 2.37
C ALA A 602 -1.88 1.84 2.30
N ASN A 603 -1.17 2.08 3.41
CA ASN A 603 0.27 1.90 3.55
C ASN A 603 0.65 0.61 4.31
N ASN A 604 -0.30 -0.27 4.61
CA ASN A 604 -0.17 -1.44 5.49
C ASN A 604 0.41 -1.10 6.90
N ALA A 605 0.11 0.10 7.40
CA ALA A 605 0.67 0.65 8.62
C ALA A 605 -0.33 0.77 9.78
N LEU A 606 -1.64 0.59 9.56
CA LEU A 606 -2.66 0.61 10.62
C LEU A 606 -2.82 -0.79 11.24
N ASP A 607 -2.92 -0.90 12.57
CA ASP A 607 -3.27 -2.16 13.26
C ASP A 607 -4.60 -2.08 14.01
N MET A 608 -4.94 -0.92 14.58
CA MET A 608 -6.23 -0.70 15.24
C MET A 608 -6.66 0.77 15.19
N ILE A 609 -7.96 1.01 15.11
CA ILE A 609 -8.59 2.28 15.47
C ILE A 609 -9.76 1.99 16.41
N GLY A 610 -9.81 2.65 17.57
CA GLY A 610 -10.97 2.59 18.47
C GLY A 610 -11.36 4.00 18.86
N GLN A 611 -12.56 4.43 18.49
CA GLN A 611 -13.04 5.74 18.92
C GLN A 611 -13.38 5.68 20.41
N GLN A 612 -12.99 6.72 21.15
CA GLN A 612 -13.49 7.01 22.48
C GLN A 612 -15.02 7.26 22.39
N PHE A 613 -15.82 6.49 23.14
CA PHE A 613 -17.27 6.67 23.25
C PHE A 613 -17.65 7.12 24.68
N TYR A 614 -16.95 8.15 25.16
CA TYR A 614 -17.09 8.75 26.49
C TYR A 614 -16.73 10.24 26.47
N ASP A 615 -16.84 10.90 27.63
CA ASP A 615 -16.77 12.37 27.81
C ASP A 615 -17.83 13.14 26.97
N ALA A 616 -18.83 12.41 26.49
CA ALA A 616 -20.07 12.86 25.88
C ALA A 616 -21.12 11.75 26.02
N VAL A 617 -22.41 12.11 26.02
CA VAL A 617 -23.50 11.12 26.03
C VAL A 617 -23.56 10.40 24.66
N VAL A 618 -23.11 9.14 24.61
CA VAL A 618 -23.07 8.33 23.38
C VAL A 618 -23.91 7.07 23.55
N SER A 619 -24.95 6.89 22.73
CA SER A 619 -25.71 5.63 22.70
C SER A 619 -24.99 4.55 21.88
N LYS A 620 -25.34 3.28 22.12
CA LYS A 620 -24.85 2.12 21.34
C LYS A 620 -25.17 2.24 19.83
N GLU A 621 -26.28 2.87 19.47
CA GLU A 621 -26.66 3.18 18.08
C GLU A 621 -25.75 4.27 17.47
N ALA A 622 -25.38 5.29 18.25
CA ALA A 622 -24.44 6.32 17.82
C ALA A 622 -23.02 5.76 17.65
N ALA A 623 -22.56 4.92 18.58
CA ALA A 623 -21.29 4.21 18.47
C ALA A 623 -21.25 3.26 17.25
N MET A 624 -22.31 2.47 17.05
CA MET A 624 -22.53 1.68 15.83
C MET A 624 -22.51 2.57 14.57
N GLY A 625 -23.10 3.76 14.61
CA GLY A 625 -23.08 4.77 13.54
C GLY A 625 -21.66 5.17 13.12
N ARG A 626 -20.77 5.39 14.09
CA ARG A 626 -19.35 5.70 13.84
C ARG A 626 -18.56 4.50 13.33
N ILE A 627 -18.87 3.29 13.79
CA ILE A 627 -18.25 2.06 13.26
C ILE A 627 -18.73 1.79 11.81
N ASN A 628 -19.99 2.07 11.48
CA ASN A 628 -20.47 2.08 10.10
C ASN A 628 -19.70 3.08 9.22
N GLN A 629 -19.38 4.27 9.75
CA GLN A 629 -18.56 5.28 9.06
C GLN A 629 -17.15 4.73 8.76
N ALA A 630 -16.48 4.17 9.77
CA ALA A 630 -15.15 3.57 9.60
C ALA A 630 -15.12 2.42 8.56
N VAL A 631 -16.09 1.51 8.62
CA VAL A 631 -16.20 0.39 7.67
C VAL A 631 -16.51 0.88 6.25
N SER A 632 -17.41 1.86 6.09
CA SER A 632 -17.74 2.42 4.76
C SER A 632 -16.61 3.26 4.15
N MET A 633 -15.67 3.75 4.96
CA MET A 633 -14.40 4.33 4.51
C MET A 633 -13.32 3.27 4.16
N GLY A 634 -13.63 1.98 4.28
CA GLY A 634 -12.74 0.88 3.88
C GLY A 634 -11.80 0.36 4.97
N ILE A 635 -12.01 0.74 6.24
CA ILE A 635 -11.27 0.18 7.37
C ILE A 635 -11.85 -1.21 7.70
N PRO A 636 -11.03 -2.29 7.74
CA PRO A 636 -11.53 -3.62 8.09
C PRO A 636 -12.09 -3.66 9.52
N GLN A 637 -13.21 -4.37 9.75
CA GLN A 637 -13.74 -4.61 11.11
C GLN A 637 -12.68 -5.23 12.04
N SER A 638 -11.79 -6.08 11.51
CA SER A 638 -10.66 -6.68 12.22
C SER A 638 -9.53 -5.71 12.61
N LYS A 639 -9.71 -4.41 12.33
CA LYS A 639 -8.88 -3.30 12.82
C LYS A 639 -9.71 -2.22 13.53
N ILE A 640 -11.00 -2.44 13.79
CA ILE A 640 -11.87 -1.50 14.52
C ILE A 640 -12.14 -2.03 15.93
N ALA A 641 -12.02 -1.17 16.93
CA ALA A 641 -12.27 -1.46 18.34
C ALA A 641 -13.28 -0.46 18.95
N VAL A 642 -13.80 -0.80 20.14
CA VAL A 642 -14.70 0.06 20.92
C VAL A 642 -13.92 0.67 22.09
N GLY A 643 -13.81 2.00 22.13
CA GLY A 643 -13.20 2.73 23.25
C GLY A 643 -14.24 3.05 24.33
N MET A 644 -13.95 2.69 25.58
CA MET A 644 -14.89 2.80 26.70
C MET A 644 -14.24 3.52 27.89
N MET A 645 -15.08 4.13 28.73
CA MET A 645 -14.73 4.58 30.08
C MET A 645 -15.91 4.27 31.00
N VAL A 646 -15.63 3.70 32.17
CA VAL A 646 -16.67 3.29 33.13
C VAL A 646 -16.96 4.38 34.17
N GLY A 647 -18.22 4.58 34.53
CA GLY A 647 -18.57 5.58 35.54
C GLY A 647 -20.05 5.67 35.88
N THR A 648 -20.38 6.66 36.71
CA THR A 648 -21.73 6.96 37.22
C THR A 648 -22.33 8.25 36.65
N ALA A 649 -21.55 9.02 35.88
CA ALA A 649 -22.04 10.15 35.09
C ALA A 649 -22.48 9.67 33.70
N ASP A 650 -23.45 10.36 33.10
CA ASP A 650 -24.08 10.05 31.80
C ASP A 650 -23.14 10.18 30.58
N VAL A 651 -22.02 10.89 30.75
CA VAL A 651 -20.90 10.94 29.79
C VAL A 651 -19.98 9.70 29.82
N TYR A 652 -20.27 8.73 30.70
CA TYR A 652 -19.60 7.44 30.81
C TYR A 652 -20.62 6.30 30.65
N TRP A 653 -20.14 5.09 30.40
CA TRP A 653 -20.99 3.89 30.41
C TRP A 653 -20.85 3.15 31.73
N THR A 654 -21.92 2.52 32.23
CA THR A 654 -21.79 1.46 33.23
C THR A 654 -21.18 0.19 32.59
N VAL A 655 -20.69 -0.77 33.39
CA VAL A 655 -20.21 -2.06 32.86
C VAL A 655 -21.32 -2.80 32.10
N ALA A 656 -22.58 -2.69 32.57
CA ALA A 656 -23.74 -3.23 31.88
C ALA A 656 -24.00 -2.57 30.52
N GLU A 657 -23.78 -1.26 30.39
CA GLU A 657 -23.88 -0.55 29.11
C GLU A 657 -22.72 -0.86 28.16
N CYS A 658 -21.50 -1.05 28.68
CA CYS A 658 -20.37 -1.59 27.91
C CYS A 658 -20.73 -2.98 27.34
N VAL A 659 -21.29 -3.88 28.14
CA VAL A 659 -21.80 -5.19 27.69
C VAL A 659 -22.87 -5.03 26.62
N ALA A 660 -23.88 -4.19 26.84
CA ALA A 660 -24.99 -3.98 25.90
C ALA A 660 -24.51 -3.37 24.58
N ALA A 661 -23.60 -2.40 24.62
CA ALA A 661 -23.03 -1.75 23.45
C ALA A 661 -22.14 -2.70 22.64
N VAL A 662 -21.18 -3.38 23.28
CA VAL A 662 -20.30 -4.35 22.60
C VAL A 662 -21.10 -5.51 22.00
N THR A 663 -22.12 -6.02 22.70
CA THR A 663 -23.02 -7.07 22.18
C THR A 663 -23.80 -6.59 20.96
N TYR A 664 -24.41 -5.40 21.05
CA TYR A 664 -25.15 -4.79 19.94
C TYR A 664 -24.27 -4.55 18.70
N ILE A 665 -23.02 -4.10 18.90
CA ILE A 665 -22.08 -3.86 17.81
C ILE A 665 -21.59 -5.19 17.20
N LYS A 666 -21.22 -6.18 18.02
CA LYS A 666 -20.77 -7.50 17.53
C LYS A 666 -21.85 -8.29 16.80
N ALA A 667 -23.13 -8.07 17.09
CA ALA A 667 -24.23 -8.64 16.33
C ALA A 667 -24.21 -8.24 14.83
N LYS A 668 -23.57 -7.12 14.48
CA LYS A 668 -23.32 -6.70 13.09
C LYS A 668 -21.87 -6.91 12.64
N TYR A 669 -20.91 -6.74 13.55
CA TYR A 669 -19.47 -6.82 13.30
C TYR A 669 -18.79 -7.85 14.21
N PRO A 670 -19.01 -9.16 13.99
CA PRO A 670 -18.48 -10.22 14.87
C PRO A 670 -16.93 -10.27 14.85
N ASN A 671 -16.32 -9.86 13.73
CA ASN A 671 -14.88 -9.81 13.55
C ASN A 671 -14.29 -8.43 13.90
N LEU A 672 -14.89 -7.70 14.86
CA LEU A 672 -14.22 -6.57 15.51
C LEU A 672 -12.85 -6.97 16.07
N ARG A 673 -11.93 -6.00 16.09
CA ARG A 673 -10.60 -6.11 16.73
C ARG A 673 -10.67 -6.22 18.24
N GLY A 674 -11.74 -5.72 18.87
CA GLY A 674 -11.94 -5.79 20.33
C GLY A 674 -12.32 -4.45 20.94
N GLY A 675 -11.69 -4.07 22.05
CA GLY A 675 -12.00 -2.83 22.77
C GLY A 675 -10.93 -2.44 23.80
N TYR A 676 -11.07 -1.24 24.35
CA TYR A 676 -10.20 -0.72 25.40
C TYR A 676 -10.96 0.03 26.48
N LEU A 677 -10.32 0.21 27.64
CA LEU A 677 -10.82 1.03 28.73
C LEU A 677 -9.83 2.15 29.11
N TRP A 678 -10.34 3.38 29.17
CA TRP A 678 -9.78 4.53 29.86
C TRP A 678 -10.43 4.55 31.26
N GLU A 679 -9.76 4.28 32.39
CA GLU A 679 -8.35 3.90 32.58
C GLU A 679 -8.19 2.96 33.81
N ALA A 680 -6.96 2.56 34.13
CA ALA A 680 -6.63 1.50 35.08
C ALA A 680 -6.98 1.74 36.56
N GLY A 681 -6.93 2.99 37.06
CA GLY A 681 -7.26 3.34 38.46
C GLY A 681 -8.75 3.47 38.75
N ARG A 682 -9.58 3.54 37.71
CA ARG A 682 -11.01 3.86 37.79
C ARG A 682 -11.85 2.75 38.44
N ALA A 683 -12.81 3.16 39.28
CA ALA A 683 -13.78 2.25 39.87
C ALA A 683 -14.59 1.54 38.78
N GLY A 684 -14.72 0.21 38.90
CA GLY A 684 -15.36 -0.64 37.90
C GLY A 684 -14.42 -1.25 36.85
N THR A 685 -13.15 -0.83 36.77
CA THR A 685 -12.18 -1.36 35.79
C THR A 685 -11.94 -2.87 35.90
N ALA A 686 -11.91 -3.42 37.12
CA ALA A 686 -11.74 -4.86 37.34
C ALA A 686 -12.97 -5.67 36.87
N ASP A 687 -14.19 -5.19 37.16
CA ASP A 687 -15.45 -5.79 36.68
C ASP A 687 -15.54 -5.71 35.15
N TRP A 688 -15.29 -4.54 34.55
CA TRP A 688 -15.19 -4.42 33.08
C TRP A 688 -14.20 -5.43 32.51
N ALA A 689 -13.04 -5.62 33.13
CA ALA A 689 -12.02 -6.52 32.62
C ALA A 689 -12.48 -7.99 32.60
N SER A 690 -13.10 -8.48 33.68
CA SER A 690 -13.66 -9.84 33.71
C SER A 690 -14.91 -9.98 32.83
N THR A 691 -15.84 -9.02 32.92
CA THR A 691 -17.19 -9.14 32.35
C THR A 691 -17.20 -8.92 30.83
N LEU A 692 -16.35 -8.05 30.29
CA LEU A 692 -16.18 -7.90 28.84
C LEU A 692 -15.20 -8.91 28.24
N SER A 693 -14.50 -9.71 29.04
CA SER A 693 -13.44 -10.64 28.60
C SER A 693 -13.88 -11.53 27.42
N GLY A 694 -14.93 -12.33 27.60
CA GLY A 694 -15.45 -13.21 26.55
C GLY A 694 -16.06 -12.45 25.36
N LEU A 695 -16.66 -11.28 25.60
CA LEU A 695 -17.27 -10.48 24.55
C LEU A 695 -16.23 -9.82 23.63
N LEU A 696 -15.12 -9.33 24.17
CA LEU A 696 -14.05 -8.71 23.38
C LEU A 696 -13.11 -9.74 22.74
N LYS A 697 -12.91 -10.91 23.39
CA LYS A 697 -11.93 -11.92 22.95
C LYS A 697 -12.52 -13.09 22.13
N GLY A 698 -13.83 -13.30 22.14
CA GLY A 698 -14.55 -14.15 21.17
C GLY A 698 -15.17 -13.36 20.03
#